data_AF-A0A9X5H9M1-F1
#
_entry.id   AF-A0A9X5H9M1-F1
#
_cell.length_a   1.000
_cell.length_b   1.000
_cell.length_c   1.000
_cell.angle_alpha   90.00
_cell.angle_beta   90.00
_cell.angle_gamma   90.00
#
_symmetry.space_group_name_H-M   'P 1'
#
loop_
_entity.id
_entity.type
_entity.pdbx_description
1 polymer ?
#
loop_
_entity_poly.entity_id
_entity_poly.type
_entity_poly.pdbx_seq_one_letter_code
_entity_poly.pdbx_strand_id
1 'polypeptide(L)'
;MKRIVDGVKEKQMFSLMSKLFFVALDIACINLSSYLALWLRFNDLANVDFPYMNSVVDMIPLNTVVTVLIFAGVRLYSSLWRFASMKELVYILEGCLASTTFNALYYFFTYKKIFRSYFLLYGTALFLLTCATRFSYRLIKLLYRGQVHGSHMRNTMIIGAGEACNVVMRELEMSKELDANICCIIDDDTRKHGTYIHGIRVVGGRDRILDYAQKYAINEIIMAIPSASKKEQRKILSICQNVPNCEFKILPGVYQLVKGEVSVSKLRNVEIEDLLGREPIRVMTKKIGRYVSDKVVLVTGGGGSIGSELCRQIAANGPRQLIIFDIYENNAYDIQQELKRKYPYLDLVVLIGSVRNGRKVNSVFSRYRPDIVYHAAAHKHVPLMEDSPNEAIKNNVFGTYKVALAADKYGAKKFVLISTDKAVNPTNIMGASKRICEMIIQVFNNRSDTEYVAVRFGNVLGSNGSVIPLFKKQIAAGGPVTVTHPDIVRYFMTIPEAVSLVLQAGASADGGEIFVLDMGQPVKIADLAKNLIQLSGFDAGVDIEIKYTGLRPGEKLYEELLMEEEGLRSTENERIHIGRPIEMNEEEFLKDLEELYQSAYAETDHMKKIVKKLVPTYNLRKADIIRDKKIQSEWKKDFQDTSSNLPDAFLNRGIADMDVNQGNAESKTDQNQPGQPENTHRQVYMIDDVKKAEPKRRAQAVGK
;
A
#
# COMPACT_ATOMS: atom_id res chain seq x y z
N MET A 1 0.45 26.13 -29.44
CA MET A 1 -0.85 26.78 -29.75
C MET A 1 -1.28 26.60 -31.20
N LYS A 2 -0.49 26.98 -32.22
CA LYS A 2 -0.88 26.84 -33.65
C LYS A 2 -1.31 25.41 -34.05
N ARG A 3 -0.52 24.37 -33.73
CA ARG A 3 -0.89 22.95 -33.93
C ARG A 3 -2.15 22.49 -33.19
N ILE A 4 -2.48 23.08 -32.05
CA ILE A 4 -3.70 22.76 -31.28
C ILE A 4 -4.91 23.42 -31.94
N VAL A 5 -4.75 24.67 -32.40
CA VAL A 5 -5.79 25.41 -33.13
C VAL A 5 -6.05 24.76 -34.49
N ASP A 6 -5.01 24.32 -35.19
CA ASP A 6 -5.11 23.64 -36.49
C ASP A 6 -5.78 22.26 -36.32
N GLY A 7 -5.42 21.48 -35.30
CA GLY A 7 -6.10 20.21 -34.99
C GLY A 7 -7.55 20.36 -34.50
N VAL A 8 -7.92 21.50 -33.90
CA VAL A 8 -9.31 21.82 -33.56
C VAL A 8 -10.10 22.20 -34.81
N LYS A 9 -9.53 23.00 -35.72
CA LYS A 9 -10.15 23.34 -37.01
C LYS A 9 -10.35 22.12 -37.89
N GLU A 10 -9.38 21.21 -37.93
CA GLU A 10 -9.46 19.97 -38.72
C GLU A 10 -10.55 19.03 -38.18
N LYS A 11 -10.67 18.89 -36.84
CA LYS A 11 -11.76 18.14 -36.20
C LYS A 11 -13.14 18.78 -36.43
N GLN A 12 -13.24 20.11 -36.39
CA GLN A 12 -14.48 20.83 -36.68
C GLN A 12 -14.89 20.68 -38.15
N MET A 13 -13.93 20.76 -39.07
CA MET A 13 -14.14 20.55 -40.50
C MET A 13 -14.62 19.12 -40.79
N PHE A 14 -14.00 18.11 -40.19
CA PHE A 14 -14.41 16.71 -40.33
C PHE A 14 -15.83 16.45 -39.77
N SER A 15 -16.17 17.09 -38.64
CA SER A 15 -17.51 17.05 -38.05
C SER A 15 -18.56 17.70 -38.96
N LEU A 16 -18.22 18.81 -39.60
CA LEU A 16 -19.09 19.51 -40.54
C LEU A 16 -19.32 18.69 -41.82
N MET A 17 -18.26 18.12 -42.40
CA MET A 17 -18.36 17.26 -43.59
C MET A 17 -19.20 16.01 -43.34
N SER A 18 -19.05 15.40 -42.17
CA SER A 18 -19.85 14.24 -41.77
C SER A 18 -21.34 14.60 -41.65
N LYS A 19 -21.67 15.76 -41.07
CA LYS A 19 -23.06 16.24 -40.97
C LYS A 19 -23.66 16.51 -42.35
N LEU A 20 -22.93 17.17 -43.24
CA LEU A 20 -23.37 17.44 -44.62
C LEU A 20 -23.61 16.14 -45.40
N PHE A 21 -22.74 15.15 -45.25
CA PHE A 21 -22.91 13.82 -45.86
C PHE A 21 -24.20 13.14 -45.38
N PHE A 22 -24.49 13.19 -44.08
CA PHE A 22 -25.72 12.62 -43.53
C PHE A 22 -26.98 13.38 -43.95
N VAL A 23 -26.93 14.70 -44.08
CA VAL A 23 -28.04 15.49 -44.64
C VAL A 23 -28.30 15.08 -46.09
N ALA A 24 -27.25 14.89 -46.90
CA ALA A 24 -27.39 14.42 -48.28
C ALA A 24 -28.00 13.02 -48.37
N LEU A 25 -27.59 12.09 -47.50
CA LEU A 25 -28.18 10.75 -47.40
C LEU A 25 -29.65 10.79 -46.98
N ASP A 26 -30.01 11.64 -46.01
CA ASP A 26 -31.40 11.77 -45.59
C ASP A 26 -32.27 12.37 -46.70
N ILE A 27 -31.78 13.37 -47.44
CA ILE A 27 -32.46 13.91 -48.63
C ILE A 27 -32.74 12.77 -49.63
N ALA A 28 -31.75 11.90 -49.88
CA ALA A 28 -31.96 10.74 -50.75
C ALA A 28 -33.02 9.79 -50.17
N CYS A 29 -32.99 9.49 -48.86
CA CYS A 29 -33.96 8.61 -48.20
C CYS A 29 -35.40 9.19 -48.23
N ILE A 30 -35.57 10.49 -48.03
CA ILE A 30 -36.87 11.18 -48.06
C ILE A 30 -37.51 11.10 -49.45
N ASN A 31 -36.70 11.33 -50.49
CA ASN A 31 -37.18 11.27 -51.86
C ASN A 31 -37.43 9.82 -52.29
N LEU A 32 -36.50 8.91 -51.97
CA LEU A 32 -36.63 7.50 -52.28
C LEU A 32 -37.85 6.87 -51.58
N SER A 33 -38.12 7.21 -50.32
CA SER A 33 -39.33 6.73 -49.62
C SER A 33 -40.63 7.23 -50.25
N SER A 34 -40.64 8.45 -50.79
CA SER A 34 -41.79 9.00 -51.51
C SER A 34 -42.10 8.21 -52.80
N TYR A 35 -41.07 7.83 -53.56
CA TYR A 35 -41.22 6.98 -54.74
C TYR A 35 -41.46 5.51 -54.39
N LEU A 36 -40.84 5.00 -53.33
CA LEU A 36 -41.03 3.62 -52.87
C LEU A 36 -42.46 3.38 -52.41
N ALA A 37 -43.11 4.38 -51.79
CA ALA A 37 -44.53 4.30 -51.44
C ALA A 37 -45.44 4.17 -52.68
N LEU A 38 -45.10 4.84 -53.79
CA LEU A 38 -45.81 4.69 -55.07
C LEU A 38 -45.55 3.31 -55.67
N TRP A 39 -44.28 2.90 -55.73
CA TRP A 39 -43.89 1.60 -56.30
C TRP A 39 -44.51 0.43 -55.52
N LEU A 40 -44.47 0.44 -54.19
CA LEU A 40 -45.09 -0.61 -53.35
C LEU A 40 -46.62 -0.69 -53.53
N ARG A 41 -47.28 0.39 -53.98
CA ARG A 41 -48.73 0.40 -54.20
C ARG A 41 -49.12 -0.08 -55.60
N PHE A 42 -48.39 0.35 -56.63
CA PHE A 42 -48.76 0.11 -58.03
C PHE A 42 -47.91 -0.97 -58.70
N ASN A 43 -46.86 -1.46 -58.04
CA ASN A 43 -45.90 -2.48 -58.48
C ASN A 43 -45.11 -2.12 -59.77
N ASP A 44 -45.51 -1.05 -60.45
CA ASP A 44 -44.87 -0.45 -61.61
C ASP A 44 -45.10 1.07 -61.60
N LEU A 45 -44.02 1.84 -61.69
CA LEU A 45 -44.07 3.32 -61.70
C LEU A 45 -44.63 3.87 -63.01
N ALA A 46 -44.59 3.10 -64.11
CA ALA A 46 -45.15 3.49 -65.41
C ALA A 46 -46.68 3.46 -65.44
N ASN A 47 -47.32 2.71 -64.53
CA ASN A 47 -48.77 2.53 -64.45
C ASN A 47 -49.43 3.38 -63.36
N VAL A 48 -48.71 4.35 -62.78
CA VAL A 48 -49.26 5.25 -61.75
C VAL A 48 -50.13 6.30 -62.43
N ASP A 49 -51.38 6.46 -61.99
CA ASP A 49 -52.25 7.51 -62.55
C ASP A 49 -51.57 8.89 -62.43
N PHE A 50 -51.56 9.63 -63.54
CA PHE A 50 -50.96 10.97 -63.64
C PHE A 50 -51.26 11.90 -62.45
N PRO A 51 -52.50 11.96 -61.91
CA PRO A 51 -52.81 12.79 -60.75
C PRO A 51 -52.05 12.42 -59.47
N TYR A 52 -51.73 11.13 -59.23
CA TYR A 52 -50.98 10.70 -58.05
C TYR A 52 -49.50 11.01 -58.19
N MET A 53 -48.91 10.73 -59.36
CA MET A 53 -47.51 11.04 -59.63
C MET A 53 -47.24 12.54 -59.52
N ASN A 54 -48.08 13.37 -60.14
CA ASN A 54 -47.93 14.82 -60.09
C ASN A 54 -48.08 15.37 -58.67
N SER A 55 -49.01 14.81 -57.88
CA SER A 55 -49.22 15.22 -56.49
C SER A 55 -48.00 14.95 -55.60
N VAL A 56 -47.30 13.82 -55.80
CA VAL A 56 -46.06 13.50 -55.08
C VAL A 56 -44.89 14.37 -55.57
N VAL A 57 -44.73 14.55 -56.89
CA VAL A 57 -43.64 15.35 -57.46
C VAL A 57 -43.72 16.81 -57.01
N ASP A 58 -44.92 17.40 -57.01
CA ASP A 58 -45.13 18.77 -56.53
C ASP A 58 -44.75 18.93 -55.06
N MET A 59 -44.91 17.87 -54.27
CA MET A 59 -44.66 17.90 -52.83
C MET A 59 -43.19 17.68 -52.48
N ILE A 60 -42.42 16.99 -53.33
CA ILE A 60 -41.02 16.60 -53.08
C ILE A 60 -40.15 17.74 -52.52
N PRO A 61 -40.11 18.95 -53.13
CA PRO A 61 -39.25 20.02 -52.64
C PRO A 61 -39.63 20.44 -51.22
N LEU A 62 -40.93 20.63 -50.97
CA LEU A 62 -41.44 21.04 -49.67
C LEU A 62 -41.26 19.96 -48.61
N ASN A 63 -41.56 18.70 -48.95
CA ASN A 63 -41.39 17.55 -48.06
C ASN A 63 -39.93 17.36 -47.65
N THR A 64 -39.00 17.52 -48.60
CA THR A 64 -37.56 17.42 -48.34
C THR A 64 -37.12 18.50 -47.35
N VAL A 65 -37.47 19.77 -47.61
CA VAL A 65 -37.07 20.88 -46.73
C VAL A 65 -37.64 20.71 -45.32
N VAL A 66 -38.95 20.44 -45.20
CA VAL A 66 -39.60 20.32 -43.89
C VAL A 66 -39.11 19.09 -43.13
N THR A 67 -38.92 17.96 -43.79
CA THR A 67 -38.44 16.73 -43.11
C THR A 67 -37.00 16.89 -42.63
N VAL A 68 -36.12 17.55 -43.38
CA VAL A 68 -34.76 17.88 -42.91
C VAL A 68 -34.81 18.82 -41.69
N LEU A 69 -35.72 19.80 -41.68
CA LEU A 69 -35.91 20.68 -40.52
C LEU A 69 -36.44 19.92 -39.30
N ILE A 70 -37.39 19.00 -39.49
CA ILE A 70 -37.88 18.11 -38.43
C ILE A 70 -36.73 17.28 -37.87
N PHE A 71 -35.92 16.66 -38.73
CA PHE A 71 -34.77 15.85 -38.33
C PHE A 71 -33.72 16.68 -37.57
N ALA A 72 -33.51 17.94 -37.97
CA ALA A 72 -32.68 18.88 -37.22
C ALA A 72 -33.28 19.22 -35.85
N GLY A 73 -34.60 19.44 -35.77
CA GLY A 73 -35.33 19.75 -34.54
C GLY A 73 -35.31 18.61 -33.52
N VAL A 74 -35.48 17.36 -33.96
CA VAL A 74 -35.34 16.15 -33.11
C VAL A 74 -33.87 15.75 -32.88
N ARG A 75 -32.93 16.63 -33.23
CA ARG A 75 -31.50 16.52 -32.91
C ARG A 75 -30.76 15.35 -33.58
N LEU A 76 -31.29 14.79 -34.68
CA LEU A 76 -30.67 13.67 -35.42
C LEU A 76 -29.26 14.03 -35.99
N TYR A 77 -29.02 15.30 -36.33
CA TYR A 77 -27.71 15.77 -36.84
C TYR A 77 -26.71 16.19 -35.75
N SER A 78 -27.16 16.21 -34.49
CA SER A 78 -26.31 16.57 -33.35
C SER A 78 -25.80 15.35 -32.58
N SER A 79 -26.37 14.16 -32.82
CA SER A 79 -25.91 12.93 -32.15
C SER A 79 -24.59 12.43 -32.73
N LEU A 80 -23.66 12.07 -31.85
CA LEU A 80 -22.42 11.40 -32.20
C LEU A 80 -22.71 9.91 -32.38
N TRP A 81 -23.07 9.51 -33.60
CA TRP A 81 -23.47 8.13 -33.99
C TRP A 81 -22.44 7.02 -33.69
N ARG A 82 -21.23 7.38 -33.27
CA ARG A 82 -20.25 6.44 -32.70
C ARG A 82 -20.76 5.78 -31.40
N PHE A 83 -21.72 6.39 -30.71
CA PHE A 83 -22.26 5.97 -29.41
C PHE A 83 -23.76 5.64 -29.46
N ALA A 84 -24.24 5.18 -30.62
CA ALA A 84 -25.65 4.93 -30.87
C ALA A 84 -26.31 4.03 -29.82
N SER A 85 -27.30 4.57 -29.10
CA SER A 85 -28.05 3.91 -28.02
C SER A 85 -29.53 3.78 -28.38
N MET A 86 -30.31 3.08 -27.55
CA MET A 86 -31.77 2.95 -27.73
C MET A 86 -32.49 4.30 -27.88
N LYS A 87 -31.94 5.39 -27.34
CA LYS A 87 -32.51 6.74 -27.47
C LYS A 87 -32.51 7.27 -28.90
N GLU A 88 -31.53 6.89 -29.71
CA GLU A 88 -31.47 7.36 -31.11
C GLU A 88 -32.55 6.70 -31.97
N LEU A 89 -32.90 5.43 -31.68
CA LEU A 89 -34.00 4.75 -32.35
C LEU A 89 -35.34 5.47 -32.08
N VAL A 90 -35.52 5.99 -30.86
CA VAL A 90 -36.70 6.79 -30.49
C VAL A 90 -36.74 8.11 -31.26
N TYR A 91 -35.61 8.82 -31.38
CA TYR A 91 -35.57 10.08 -32.17
C TYR A 91 -35.83 9.87 -33.66
N ILE A 92 -35.36 8.76 -34.25
CA ILE A 92 -35.69 8.40 -35.63
C ILE A 92 -37.21 8.19 -35.76
N LEU A 93 -37.80 7.44 -34.82
CA LEU A 93 -39.24 7.17 -34.82
C LEU A 93 -40.07 8.45 -34.70
N GLU A 94 -39.74 9.33 -33.74
CA GLU A 94 -40.41 10.63 -33.55
C GLU A 94 -40.30 11.52 -34.79
N GLY A 95 -39.11 11.60 -35.38
CA GLY A 95 -38.87 12.37 -36.61
C GLY A 95 -39.68 11.85 -37.80
N CYS A 96 -39.71 10.54 -38.01
CA CYS A 96 -40.47 9.91 -39.10
C CYS A 96 -41.98 10.08 -38.90
N LEU A 97 -42.50 9.97 -37.67
CA LEU A 97 -43.91 10.21 -37.37
C LEU A 97 -44.31 11.68 -37.59
N ALA A 98 -43.47 12.62 -37.18
CA ALA A 98 -43.70 14.05 -37.42
C ALA A 98 -43.70 14.38 -38.93
N SER A 99 -42.76 13.83 -39.70
CA SER A 99 -42.72 13.98 -41.16
C SER A 99 -43.96 13.36 -41.84
N THR A 100 -44.38 12.18 -41.42
CA THR A 100 -45.58 11.51 -41.95
C THR A 100 -46.86 12.31 -41.63
N THR A 101 -46.94 12.89 -40.43
CA THR A 101 -48.05 13.74 -40.01
C THR A 101 -48.10 15.04 -40.83
N PHE A 102 -46.95 15.68 -41.06
CA PHE A 102 -46.84 16.82 -41.95
C PHE A 102 -47.35 16.47 -43.36
N ASN A 103 -46.98 15.29 -43.87
CA ASN A 103 -47.44 14.84 -45.17
C ASN A 103 -48.98 14.72 -45.22
N ALA A 104 -49.58 14.09 -44.21
CA ALA A 104 -51.03 13.95 -44.11
C ALA A 104 -51.75 15.31 -44.08
N LEU A 105 -51.24 16.26 -43.31
CA LEU A 105 -51.81 17.61 -43.22
C LEU A 105 -51.71 18.36 -44.56
N TYR A 106 -50.58 18.28 -45.26
CA TYR A 106 -50.42 18.92 -46.56
C TYR A 106 -51.46 18.45 -47.58
N TYR A 107 -51.65 17.13 -47.72
CA TYR A 107 -52.65 16.59 -48.65
C TYR A 107 -54.09 16.88 -48.21
N PHE A 108 -54.33 16.98 -46.91
CA PHE A 108 -55.62 17.38 -46.36
C PHE A 108 -55.98 18.83 -46.74
N PHE A 109 -55.03 19.77 -46.62
CA PHE A 109 -55.27 21.20 -46.91
C PHE A 109 -55.21 21.57 -48.39
N THR A 110 -54.42 20.85 -49.19
CA THR A 110 -54.26 21.15 -50.63
C THR A 110 -55.29 20.47 -51.52
N TYR A 111 -56.11 19.55 -50.97
CA TYR A 111 -57.09 18.74 -51.71
C TYR A 111 -56.51 17.96 -52.90
N LYS A 112 -55.18 17.76 -52.94
CA LYS A 112 -54.51 16.98 -53.98
C LYS A 112 -54.86 15.48 -53.83
N LYS A 113 -55.00 14.79 -54.96
CA LYS A 113 -55.35 13.36 -54.96
C LYS A 113 -54.17 12.52 -54.48
N ILE A 114 -54.36 11.79 -53.39
CA ILE A 114 -53.44 10.76 -52.89
C ILE A 114 -54.23 9.58 -52.30
N PHE A 115 -53.68 8.36 -52.38
CA PHE A 115 -54.32 7.18 -51.80
C PHE A 115 -54.00 7.08 -50.30
N ARG A 116 -54.97 6.60 -49.50
CA ARG A 116 -54.87 6.62 -48.02
C ARG A 116 -53.68 5.82 -47.46
N SER A 117 -53.30 4.71 -48.11
CA SER A 117 -52.17 3.90 -47.66
C SER A 117 -50.80 4.53 -47.95
N TYR A 118 -50.75 5.67 -48.67
CA TYR A 118 -49.50 6.38 -48.97
C TYR A 118 -48.76 6.77 -47.70
N PHE A 119 -49.46 7.33 -46.70
CA PHE A 119 -48.84 7.78 -45.45
C PHE A 119 -48.18 6.64 -44.68
N LEU A 120 -48.82 5.48 -44.61
CA LEU A 120 -48.28 4.30 -43.94
C LEU A 120 -47.06 3.75 -44.70
N LEU A 121 -47.15 3.65 -46.04
CA LEU A 121 -46.04 3.14 -46.87
C LEU A 121 -44.85 4.11 -46.86
N TYR A 122 -45.11 5.41 -46.95
CA TYR A 122 -44.09 6.46 -46.86
C TYR A 122 -43.40 6.44 -45.50
N GLY A 123 -44.17 6.47 -44.41
CA GLY A 123 -43.64 6.50 -43.05
C GLY A 123 -42.79 5.28 -42.71
N THR A 124 -43.24 4.09 -43.13
CA THR A 124 -42.47 2.84 -42.93
C THR A 124 -41.21 2.80 -43.80
N ALA A 125 -41.29 3.18 -45.08
CA ALA A 125 -40.13 3.29 -45.96
C ALA A 125 -39.09 4.29 -45.44
N LEU A 126 -39.53 5.47 -45.00
CA LEU A 126 -38.67 6.50 -44.43
C LEU A 126 -37.96 6.01 -43.17
N PHE A 127 -38.70 5.36 -42.26
CA PHE A 127 -38.14 4.81 -41.03
C PHE A 127 -37.09 3.73 -41.31
N LEU A 128 -37.37 2.79 -42.22
CA LEU A 128 -36.46 1.69 -42.55
C LEU A 128 -35.19 2.19 -43.24
N LEU A 129 -35.31 3.08 -44.22
CA LEU A 129 -34.15 3.66 -44.93
C LEU A 129 -33.29 4.50 -43.99
N THR A 130 -33.91 5.29 -43.10
CA THR A 130 -33.19 6.07 -42.09
C THR A 130 -32.50 5.15 -41.08
N CYS A 131 -33.16 4.09 -40.60
CA CYS A 131 -32.52 3.11 -39.73
C CYS A 131 -31.34 2.42 -40.44
N ALA A 132 -31.51 1.97 -41.68
CA ALA A 132 -30.48 1.26 -42.43
C ALA A 132 -29.22 2.12 -42.61
N THR A 133 -29.37 3.37 -43.05
CA THR A 133 -28.25 4.28 -43.22
C THR A 133 -27.53 4.57 -41.89
N ARG A 134 -28.26 4.74 -40.79
CA ARG A 134 -27.69 5.08 -39.48
C ARG A 134 -27.03 3.89 -38.77
N PHE A 135 -27.62 2.71 -38.85
CA PHE A 135 -27.05 1.49 -38.25
C PHE A 135 -25.98 0.83 -39.13
N SER A 136 -25.87 1.19 -40.42
CA SER A 136 -24.83 0.67 -41.32
C SER A 136 -23.42 0.85 -40.77
N TYR A 137 -23.09 2.03 -40.22
CA TYR A 137 -21.77 2.31 -39.65
C TYR A 137 -21.45 1.41 -38.46
N ARG A 138 -22.44 1.15 -37.59
CA ARG A 138 -22.29 0.23 -36.46
C ARG A 138 -22.09 -1.20 -36.95
N LEU A 139 -22.87 -1.64 -37.92
CA LEU A 139 -22.78 -2.98 -38.50
C LEU A 139 -21.42 -3.20 -39.17
N ILE A 140 -20.96 -2.25 -39.99
CA ILE A 140 -19.64 -2.30 -40.65
C ILE A 140 -18.53 -2.36 -39.60
N LYS A 141 -18.59 -1.56 -38.54
CA LYS A 141 -17.58 -1.58 -37.47
C LYS A 141 -17.61 -2.89 -36.65
N LEU A 142 -18.77 -3.50 -36.48
CA LEU A 142 -18.92 -4.78 -35.79
C LEU A 142 -18.35 -5.93 -36.63
N LEU A 143 -18.54 -5.88 -37.95
CA LEU A 143 -18.01 -6.86 -38.90
C LEU A 143 -16.49 -6.69 -39.17
N TYR A 144 -15.99 -5.44 -39.22
CA TYR A 144 -14.55 -5.13 -39.38
C TYR A 144 -13.76 -5.22 -38.07
N ARG A 145 -14.39 -5.53 -36.94
CA ARG A 145 -13.71 -5.79 -35.65
C ARG A 145 -13.09 -7.19 -35.56
N GLY A 146 -13.13 -7.97 -36.64
CA GLY A 146 -12.32 -9.18 -36.76
C GLY A 146 -10.86 -8.83 -37.03
N GLN A 147 -9.96 -9.31 -36.16
CA GLN A 147 -8.53 -9.49 -36.44
C GLN A 147 -7.62 -8.24 -36.39
N VAL A 148 -7.60 -7.53 -35.28
CA VAL A 148 -6.38 -6.79 -34.90
C VAL A 148 -6.00 -7.16 -33.47
N HIS A 149 -5.35 -8.31 -33.31
CA HIS A 149 -4.58 -8.65 -32.11
C HIS A 149 -3.16 -9.00 -32.54
N GLY A 150 -2.18 -8.54 -31.77
CA GLY A 150 -0.75 -8.65 -32.08
C GLY A 150 -0.22 -10.08 -32.02
N SER A 151 1.05 -10.26 -32.39
CA SER A 151 1.69 -11.58 -32.54
C SER A 151 1.99 -12.31 -31.22
N HIS A 152 1.62 -11.76 -30.06
CA HIS A 152 1.86 -12.36 -28.73
C HIS A 152 0.64 -12.23 -27.80
N MET A 153 -0.47 -12.90 -28.14
CA MET A 153 -1.64 -12.97 -27.26
C MET A 153 -1.44 -13.93 -26.08
N ARG A 154 -1.74 -13.46 -24.87
CA ARG A 154 -1.79 -14.27 -23.65
C ARG A 154 -3.14 -14.98 -23.55
N ASN A 155 -3.12 -16.29 -23.38
CA ASN A 155 -4.33 -17.08 -23.14
C ASN A 155 -4.78 -16.87 -21.70
N THR A 156 -5.89 -16.15 -21.55
CA THR A 156 -6.34 -15.58 -20.29
C THR A 156 -7.57 -16.31 -19.77
N MET A 157 -7.53 -16.74 -18.51
CA MET A 157 -8.68 -17.26 -17.77
C MET A 157 -9.14 -16.21 -16.75
N ILE A 158 -10.45 -15.97 -16.67
CA ILE A 158 -11.01 -15.04 -15.68
C ILE A 158 -11.75 -15.82 -14.59
N ILE A 159 -11.47 -15.49 -13.34
CA ILE A 159 -12.12 -16.06 -12.16
C ILE A 159 -13.17 -15.08 -11.63
N GLY A 160 -14.41 -15.55 -11.58
CA GLY A 160 -15.62 -14.79 -11.30
C GLY A 160 -16.37 -14.46 -12.57
N ALA A 161 -17.64 -14.84 -12.65
CA ALA A 161 -18.59 -14.49 -13.71
C ALA A 161 -19.59 -13.44 -13.18
N GLY A 162 -19.07 -12.34 -12.62
CA GLY A 162 -19.85 -11.23 -12.05
C GLY A 162 -19.65 -9.91 -12.79
N GLU A 163 -20.14 -8.81 -12.23
CA GLU A 163 -19.99 -7.48 -12.85
C GLU A 163 -18.52 -7.07 -13.04
N ALA A 164 -17.66 -7.43 -12.09
CA ALA A 164 -16.23 -7.21 -12.19
C ALA A 164 -15.60 -7.90 -13.43
N CYS A 165 -16.09 -9.09 -13.80
CA CYS A 165 -15.67 -9.78 -15.02
C CYS A 165 -16.10 -9.02 -16.27
N ASN A 166 -17.37 -8.59 -16.34
CA ASN A 166 -17.89 -7.79 -17.45
C ASN A 166 -17.04 -6.52 -17.69
N VAL A 167 -16.64 -5.85 -16.61
CA VAL A 167 -15.77 -4.67 -16.67
C VAL A 167 -14.37 -5.00 -17.19
N VAL A 168 -13.74 -6.06 -16.66
CA VAL A 168 -12.41 -6.51 -17.12
C VAL A 168 -12.45 -6.88 -18.60
N MET A 169 -13.46 -7.66 -19.03
CA MET A 169 -13.59 -8.10 -20.42
C MET A 169 -13.75 -6.93 -21.39
N ARG A 170 -14.64 -5.98 -21.11
CA ARG A 170 -14.87 -4.81 -21.98
C ARG A 170 -13.62 -3.97 -22.18
N GLU A 171 -12.83 -3.82 -21.12
CA GLU A 171 -11.62 -3.00 -21.18
C GLU A 171 -10.46 -3.73 -21.87
N LEU A 172 -10.33 -5.05 -21.68
CA LEU A 172 -9.39 -5.87 -22.47
C LEU A 172 -9.74 -5.84 -23.96
N GLU A 173 -11.03 -5.85 -24.32
CA GLU A 173 -11.48 -5.70 -25.72
C GLU A 173 -11.28 -4.30 -26.30
N MET A 174 -11.25 -3.26 -25.46
CA MET A 174 -11.13 -1.85 -25.87
C MET A 174 -9.68 -1.39 -25.95
N SER A 175 -8.77 -2.01 -25.20
CA SER A 175 -7.36 -1.68 -25.19
C SER A 175 -6.63 -2.30 -26.38
N LYS A 176 -5.96 -1.46 -27.18
CA LYS A 176 -5.02 -1.92 -28.21
C LYS A 176 -3.67 -2.37 -27.66
N GLU A 177 -3.44 -2.15 -26.36
CA GLU A 177 -2.16 -2.37 -25.69
C GLU A 177 -2.12 -3.68 -24.88
N LEU A 178 -3.27 -4.34 -24.69
CA LEU A 178 -3.41 -5.56 -23.91
C LEU A 178 -3.73 -6.73 -24.85
N ASP A 179 -2.69 -7.41 -25.33
CA ASP A 179 -2.82 -8.63 -26.14
C ASP A 179 -3.30 -9.81 -25.27
N ALA A 180 -4.59 -9.87 -24.96
CA ALA A 180 -5.20 -10.93 -24.14
C ALA A 180 -6.30 -11.68 -24.90
N ASN A 181 -6.13 -12.98 -25.09
CA ASN A 181 -7.14 -13.89 -25.62
C ASN A 181 -7.91 -14.54 -24.46
N ILE A 182 -9.14 -14.10 -24.19
CA ILE A 182 -9.95 -14.62 -23.08
C ILE A 182 -10.52 -15.98 -23.47
N CYS A 183 -9.99 -17.07 -22.90
CA CYS A 183 -10.33 -18.43 -23.31
C CYS A 183 -11.54 -19.01 -22.56
N CYS A 184 -11.64 -18.76 -21.25
CA CYS A 184 -12.72 -19.30 -20.41
C CYS A 184 -12.92 -18.51 -19.12
N ILE A 185 -14.09 -18.71 -18.50
CA ILE A 185 -14.44 -18.12 -17.20
C ILE A 185 -14.71 -19.24 -16.18
N ILE A 186 -14.22 -19.08 -14.96
CA ILE A 186 -14.48 -19.96 -13.81
C ILE A 186 -15.33 -19.22 -12.78
N ASP A 187 -16.40 -19.82 -12.26
CA ASP A 187 -17.20 -19.26 -11.15
C ASP A 187 -17.76 -20.41 -10.30
N ASP A 188 -17.76 -20.28 -8.98
CA ASP A 188 -18.26 -21.33 -8.09
C ASP A 188 -19.80 -21.43 -8.07
N ASP A 189 -20.51 -20.41 -8.56
CA ASP A 189 -21.97 -20.45 -8.71
C ASP A 189 -22.38 -21.40 -9.84
N THR A 190 -22.86 -22.58 -9.46
CA THR A 190 -23.28 -23.64 -10.39
C THR A 190 -24.35 -23.21 -11.37
N ARG A 191 -25.17 -22.20 -11.02
CA ARG A 191 -26.21 -21.65 -11.91
C ARG A 191 -25.64 -20.96 -13.14
N LYS A 192 -24.38 -20.52 -13.08
CA LYS A 192 -23.70 -19.83 -14.19
C LYS A 192 -22.96 -20.80 -15.10
N HIS A 193 -22.79 -22.07 -14.71
CA HIS A 193 -22.03 -23.03 -15.51
C HIS A 193 -22.73 -23.29 -16.84
N GLY A 194 -21.96 -23.30 -17.93
CA GLY A 194 -22.49 -23.44 -19.28
C GLY A 194 -23.12 -22.18 -19.88
N THR A 195 -23.24 -21.10 -19.11
CA THR A 195 -23.65 -19.78 -19.63
C THR A 195 -22.49 -19.05 -20.31
N TYR A 196 -22.80 -17.93 -20.97
CA TYR A 196 -21.84 -17.14 -21.75
C TYR A 196 -21.86 -15.68 -21.31
N ILE A 197 -20.67 -15.06 -21.22
CA ILE A 197 -20.46 -13.63 -21.01
C ILE A 197 -19.61 -13.13 -22.17
N HIS A 198 -20.11 -12.17 -22.96
CA HIS A 198 -19.47 -11.67 -24.19
C HIS A 198 -18.98 -12.78 -25.14
N GLY A 199 -19.75 -13.88 -25.25
CA GLY A 199 -19.40 -15.03 -26.09
C GLY A 199 -18.38 -16.00 -25.48
N ILE A 200 -17.83 -15.72 -24.29
CA ILE A 200 -16.93 -16.62 -23.56
C ILE A 200 -17.73 -17.46 -22.56
N ARG A 201 -17.45 -18.77 -22.53
CA ARG A 201 -18.20 -19.74 -21.72
C ARG A 201 -17.69 -19.77 -20.27
N VAL A 202 -18.62 -19.88 -19.32
CA VAL A 202 -18.34 -20.26 -17.94
C VAL A 202 -18.21 -21.78 -17.87
N VAL A 203 -16.99 -22.28 -17.67
CA VAL A 203 -16.65 -23.70 -17.87
C VAL A 203 -16.78 -24.56 -16.62
N GLY A 204 -16.80 -23.96 -15.43
CA GLY A 204 -17.01 -24.68 -14.17
C GLY A 204 -16.61 -23.86 -12.94
N GLY A 205 -16.56 -24.53 -11.79
CA GLY A 205 -16.08 -23.97 -10.52
C GLY A 205 -14.56 -24.09 -10.32
N ARG A 206 -14.08 -23.63 -9.16
CA ARG A 206 -12.64 -23.57 -8.83
C ARG A 206 -11.89 -24.91 -8.96
N ASP A 207 -12.57 -26.03 -8.75
CA ASP A 207 -11.96 -27.37 -8.81
C ASP A 207 -11.50 -27.75 -10.23
N ARG A 208 -12.02 -27.06 -11.25
CA ARG A 208 -11.69 -27.27 -12.67
C ARG A 208 -10.63 -26.31 -13.21
N ILE A 209 -10.05 -25.45 -12.36
CA ILE A 209 -9.05 -24.46 -12.78
C ILE A 209 -7.86 -25.16 -13.46
N LEU A 210 -7.32 -26.23 -12.88
CA LEU A 210 -6.18 -26.94 -13.43
C LEU A 210 -6.51 -27.62 -14.77
N ASP A 211 -7.64 -28.34 -14.84
CA ASP A 211 -8.10 -29.03 -16.04
C ASP A 211 -8.21 -28.07 -17.24
N TYR A 212 -8.86 -26.92 -17.02
CA TYR A 212 -9.08 -25.94 -18.08
C TYR A 212 -7.85 -25.06 -18.35
N ALA A 213 -6.99 -24.84 -17.36
CA ALA A 213 -5.71 -24.17 -17.57
C ALA A 213 -4.83 -24.95 -18.54
N GLN A 214 -4.75 -26.27 -18.38
CA GLN A 214 -4.03 -27.14 -19.32
C GLN A 214 -4.72 -27.22 -20.68
N LYS A 215 -6.05 -27.44 -20.69
CA LYS A 215 -6.82 -27.57 -21.94
C LYS A 215 -6.72 -26.36 -22.86
N TYR A 216 -6.73 -25.16 -22.28
CA TYR A 216 -6.68 -23.90 -23.04
C TYR A 216 -5.28 -23.27 -23.09
N ALA A 217 -4.24 -23.97 -22.59
CA ALA A 217 -2.87 -23.47 -22.50
C ALA A 217 -2.81 -22.06 -21.89
N ILE A 218 -3.43 -21.88 -20.72
CA ILE A 218 -3.56 -20.61 -20.03
C ILE A 218 -2.20 -20.17 -19.48
N ASN A 219 -1.81 -18.94 -19.79
CA ASN A 219 -0.59 -18.30 -19.27
C ASN A 219 -0.88 -16.99 -18.52
N GLU A 220 -2.15 -16.59 -18.40
CA GLU A 220 -2.59 -15.50 -17.54
C GLU A 220 -3.92 -15.86 -16.82
N ILE A 221 -4.00 -15.64 -15.51
CA ILE A 221 -5.23 -15.79 -14.73
C ILE A 221 -5.56 -14.44 -14.07
N ILE A 222 -6.76 -13.93 -14.33
CA ILE A 222 -7.28 -12.70 -13.73
C ILE A 222 -8.35 -13.03 -12.70
N MET A 223 -8.08 -12.71 -11.44
CA MET A 223 -9.06 -12.81 -10.35
C MET A 223 -9.98 -11.57 -10.32
N ALA A 224 -11.21 -11.74 -10.80
CA ALA A 224 -12.26 -10.73 -10.90
C ALA A 224 -13.39 -10.95 -9.87
N ILE A 225 -13.04 -11.31 -8.64
CA ILE A 225 -13.96 -11.48 -7.49
C ILE A 225 -13.61 -10.53 -6.32
N PRO A 226 -13.57 -9.20 -6.55
CA PRO A 226 -13.16 -8.24 -5.52
C PRO A 226 -14.08 -8.21 -4.29
N SER A 227 -15.31 -8.70 -4.41
CA SER A 227 -16.30 -8.82 -3.33
C SER A 227 -16.19 -10.11 -2.51
N ALA A 228 -15.44 -11.11 -2.98
CA ALA A 228 -15.24 -12.33 -2.22
C ALA A 228 -14.35 -12.06 -0.99
N SER A 229 -14.61 -12.79 0.12
CA SER A 229 -13.75 -12.69 1.30
C SER A 229 -12.30 -13.06 0.95
N LYS A 230 -11.32 -12.43 1.61
CA LYS A 230 -9.90 -12.73 1.40
C LYS A 230 -9.56 -14.20 1.67
N LYS A 231 -10.28 -14.87 2.58
CA LYS A 231 -10.15 -16.31 2.82
C LYS A 231 -10.51 -17.13 1.58
N GLU A 232 -11.59 -16.77 0.89
CA GLU A 232 -11.99 -17.43 -0.36
C GLU A 232 -11.06 -17.07 -1.53
N GLN A 233 -10.66 -15.80 -1.65
CA GLN A 233 -9.65 -15.39 -2.64
C GLN A 233 -8.35 -16.18 -2.46
N ARG A 234 -7.87 -16.34 -1.22
CA ARG A 234 -6.65 -17.12 -0.90
C ARG A 234 -6.79 -18.59 -1.31
N LYS A 235 -7.93 -19.24 -1.03
CA LYS A 235 -8.17 -20.63 -1.46
C LYS A 235 -8.07 -20.75 -2.98
N ILE A 236 -8.69 -19.84 -3.71
CA ILE A 236 -8.65 -19.87 -5.17
C ILE A 236 -7.24 -19.57 -5.69
N LEU A 237 -6.56 -18.55 -5.15
CA LEU A 237 -5.15 -18.26 -5.49
C LEU A 237 -4.25 -19.48 -5.25
N SER A 238 -4.45 -20.22 -4.16
CA SER A 238 -3.67 -21.43 -3.89
C SER A 238 -3.88 -22.56 -4.90
N ILE A 239 -5.06 -22.63 -5.52
CA ILE A 239 -5.32 -23.55 -6.64
C ILE A 239 -4.62 -23.03 -7.89
N CYS A 240 -4.79 -21.75 -8.20
CA CYS A 240 -4.20 -21.07 -9.35
C CYS A 240 -2.67 -21.22 -9.39
N GLN A 241 -2.00 -21.13 -8.24
CA GLN A 241 -0.55 -21.30 -8.10
C GLN A 241 0.00 -22.66 -8.56
N ASN A 242 -0.85 -23.68 -8.68
CA ASN A 242 -0.44 -24.98 -9.21
C ASN A 242 -0.50 -25.03 -10.75
N VAL A 243 -0.89 -23.94 -11.42
CA VAL A 243 -0.81 -23.81 -12.87
C VAL A 243 0.61 -23.38 -13.24
N PRO A 244 1.36 -24.19 -14.01
CA PRO A 244 2.73 -23.89 -14.38
C PRO A 244 2.80 -22.71 -15.37
N ASN A 245 3.86 -21.90 -15.28
CA ASN A 245 4.17 -20.79 -16.21
C ASN A 245 3.01 -19.80 -16.44
N CYS A 246 2.27 -19.45 -15.37
CA CYS A 246 1.10 -18.59 -15.45
C CYS A 246 1.26 -17.29 -14.65
N GLU A 247 0.96 -16.14 -15.26
CA GLU A 247 0.89 -14.86 -14.56
C GLU A 247 -0.45 -14.70 -13.83
N PHE A 248 -0.41 -14.30 -12.55
CA PHE A 248 -1.61 -14.06 -11.75
C PHE A 248 -1.83 -12.55 -11.53
N LYS A 249 -3.00 -12.06 -11.94
CA LYS A 249 -3.44 -10.68 -11.72
C LYS A 249 -4.71 -10.65 -10.88
N ILE A 250 -4.84 -9.64 -10.03
CA ILE A 250 -6.03 -9.44 -9.19
C ILE A 250 -6.65 -8.07 -9.45
N LEU A 251 -7.98 -8.04 -9.50
CA LEU A 251 -8.75 -6.80 -9.50
C LEU A 251 -8.96 -6.32 -8.04
N PRO A 252 -8.45 -5.14 -7.64
CA PRO A 252 -8.57 -4.65 -6.28
C PRO A 252 -10.01 -4.31 -5.85
N GLY A 253 -10.23 -4.32 -4.52
CA GLY A 253 -11.53 -4.11 -3.87
C GLY A 253 -12.14 -2.70 -3.97
N VAL A 254 -13.44 -2.62 -3.64
CA VAL A 254 -14.46 -1.70 -4.16
C VAL A 254 -14.34 -0.20 -3.79
N TYR A 255 -13.47 0.22 -2.86
CA TYR A 255 -13.35 1.65 -2.50
C TYR A 255 -12.71 2.54 -3.59
N GLN A 256 -12.12 1.94 -4.64
CA GLN A 256 -11.63 2.66 -5.82
C GLN A 256 -12.64 2.74 -6.98
N LEU A 257 -13.87 2.25 -6.78
CA LEU A 257 -14.90 2.10 -7.81
C LEU A 257 -16.06 3.12 -7.68
N VAL A 258 -16.02 4.00 -6.67
CA VAL A 258 -17.10 4.95 -6.32
C VAL A 258 -17.36 6.03 -7.40
N LYS A 259 -16.51 6.14 -8.43
CA LYS A 259 -16.66 7.12 -9.52
C LYS A 259 -17.03 6.54 -10.89
N GLY A 260 -17.31 5.24 -11.01
CA GLY A 260 -17.66 4.66 -12.31
C GLY A 260 -16.51 4.60 -13.33
N GLU A 261 -15.27 4.84 -12.89
CA GLU A 261 -14.05 4.71 -13.70
C GLU A 261 -13.25 3.49 -13.20
N VAL A 262 -13.61 2.33 -13.73
CA VAL A 262 -12.78 1.14 -13.63
C VAL A 262 -11.90 1.12 -14.87
N SER A 263 -10.58 1.14 -14.68
CA SER A 263 -9.62 1.01 -15.77
C SER A 263 -8.75 -0.21 -15.50
N VAL A 264 -8.40 -0.96 -16.55
CA VAL A 264 -7.49 -2.12 -16.46
C VAL A 264 -6.08 -1.70 -16.00
N SER A 265 -5.73 -0.41 -16.03
CA SER A 265 -4.55 0.13 -15.34
C SER A 265 -4.50 -0.19 -13.84
N LYS A 266 -5.63 -0.60 -13.23
CA LYS A 266 -5.72 -1.01 -11.82
C LYS A 266 -5.52 -2.52 -11.60
N LEU A 267 -5.40 -3.34 -12.65
CA LEU A 267 -4.96 -4.73 -12.48
C LEU A 267 -3.54 -4.70 -11.93
N ARG A 268 -3.32 -5.41 -10.83
CA ARG A 268 -1.99 -5.56 -10.23
C ARG A 268 -1.63 -7.03 -10.14
N ASN A 269 -0.33 -7.29 -10.13
CA ASN A 269 0.19 -8.62 -9.83
C ASN A 269 -0.19 -9.02 -8.40
N VAL A 270 -0.34 -10.33 -8.18
CA VAL A 270 -0.56 -10.88 -6.84
C VAL A 270 0.67 -10.58 -5.98
N GLU A 271 0.45 -10.01 -4.79
CA GLU A 271 1.51 -9.73 -3.82
C GLU A 271 1.53 -10.80 -2.72
N ILE A 272 2.60 -10.84 -1.93
CA ILE A 272 2.76 -11.85 -0.87
C ILE A 272 1.69 -11.69 0.22
N GLU A 273 1.25 -10.46 0.46
CA GLU A 273 0.19 -10.08 1.38
C GLU A 273 -1.14 -10.75 1.02
N ASP A 274 -1.45 -10.86 -0.28
CA ASP A 274 -2.68 -11.52 -0.74
C ASP A 274 -2.67 -13.02 -0.47
N LEU A 275 -1.49 -13.66 -0.54
CA LEU A 275 -1.33 -15.08 -0.24
C LEU A 275 -1.42 -15.39 1.26
N LEU A 276 -1.04 -14.44 2.09
CA LEU A 276 -1.15 -14.57 3.54
C LEU A 276 -2.60 -14.38 4.01
N GLY A 277 -3.45 -13.77 3.18
CA GLY A 277 -4.89 -13.68 3.41
C GLY A 277 -5.27 -12.76 4.58
N ARG A 278 -4.37 -11.86 5.00
CA ARG A 278 -4.67 -10.85 6.01
C ARG A 278 -5.17 -9.56 5.36
N GLU A 279 -6.25 -9.02 5.91
CA GLU A 279 -6.72 -7.69 5.53
C GLU A 279 -5.78 -6.64 6.13
N PRO A 280 -5.15 -5.76 5.31
CA PRO A 280 -4.54 -4.56 5.84
C PRO A 280 -5.68 -3.68 6.38
N ILE A 281 -5.96 -3.78 7.67
CA ILE A 281 -6.97 -2.91 8.26
C ILE A 281 -6.36 -1.53 8.39
N ARG A 282 -6.87 -0.59 7.60
CA ARG A 282 -6.70 0.84 7.89
C ARG A 282 -7.60 1.18 9.07
N VAL A 283 -7.12 0.88 10.27
CA VAL A 283 -7.83 1.26 11.49
C VAL A 283 -7.52 2.73 11.79
N MET A 284 -8.03 3.64 10.96
CA MET A 284 -8.03 5.07 11.30
C MET A 284 -9.23 5.35 12.20
N THR A 285 -9.10 5.02 13.48
CA THR A 285 -10.13 5.34 14.47
C THR A 285 -10.03 6.82 14.83
N LYS A 286 -11.17 7.52 14.94
CA LYS A 286 -11.24 8.88 15.52
C LYS A 286 -10.51 8.97 16.88
N LYS A 287 -10.47 7.87 17.64
CA LYS A 287 -9.71 7.72 18.90
C LYS A 287 -8.19 7.96 18.70
N ILE A 288 -7.57 7.36 17.67
CA ILE A 288 -6.13 7.54 17.37
C ILE A 288 -5.84 8.99 17.01
N GLY A 289 -6.67 9.57 16.14
CA GLY A 289 -6.52 10.97 15.72
C GLY A 289 -6.51 11.92 16.90
N ARG A 290 -7.48 11.80 17.83
CA ARG A 290 -7.55 12.64 19.03
C ARG A 290 -6.36 12.43 19.99
N TYR A 291 -5.80 11.22 20.05
CA TYR A 291 -4.72 10.89 20.97
C TYR A 291 -3.39 11.55 20.58
N VAL A 292 -3.05 11.61 19.29
CA VAL A 292 -1.78 12.22 18.81
C VAL A 292 -1.93 13.65 18.30
N SER A 293 -3.15 14.12 18.00
CA SER A 293 -3.37 15.46 17.46
C SER A 293 -3.00 16.55 18.48
N ASP A 294 -2.37 17.61 17.98
CA ASP A 294 -1.86 18.73 18.79
C ASP A 294 -0.89 18.32 19.92
N LYS A 295 -0.22 17.17 19.79
CA LYS A 295 0.83 16.69 20.70
C LYS A 295 2.22 16.83 20.09
N VAL A 296 3.23 16.98 20.94
CA VAL A 296 4.62 16.79 20.56
C VAL A 296 4.95 15.30 20.70
N VAL A 297 5.27 14.64 19.59
CA VAL A 297 5.51 13.19 19.57
C VAL A 297 6.95 12.91 19.19
N LEU A 298 7.66 12.15 20.04
CA LEU A 298 9.02 11.68 19.78
C LEU A 298 8.99 10.21 19.36
N VAL A 299 9.60 9.91 18.22
CA VAL A 299 9.83 8.53 17.75
C VAL A 299 11.33 8.25 17.71
N THR A 300 11.81 7.43 18.63
CA THR A 300 13.20 6.93 18.57
C THR A 300 13.27 5.74 17.63
N GLY A 301 14.34 5.60 16.85
CA GLY A 301 14.42 4.59 15.79
C GLY A 301 13.45 4.87 14.64
N GLY A 302 13.12 6.16 14.43
CA GLY A 302 12.08 6.59 13.49
C GLY A 302 12.41 6.41 12.00
N GLY A 303 13.65 6.07 11.65
CA GLY A 303 14.04 5.61 10.31
C GLY A 303 13.88 4.08 10.14
N GLY A 304 13.70 3.32 11.22
CA GLY A 304 13.49 1.87 11.15
C GLY A 304 12.17 1.47 10.47
N SER A 305 11.99 0.19 10.16
CA SER A 305 10.76 -0.29 9.48
C SER A 305 9.47 0.01 10.26
N ILE A 306 9.46 -0.18 11.58
CA ILE A 306 8.31 0.16 12.44
C ILE A 306 8.28 1.67 12.73
N GLY A 307 9.43 2.26 13.06
CA GLY A 307 9.54 3.69 13.39
C GLY A 307 9.10 4.61 12.25
N SER A 308 9.49 4.32 11.01
CA SER A 308 9.08 5.11 9.85
C SER A 308 7.58 5.04 9.60
N GLU A 309 6.96 3.89 9.81
CA GLU A 309 5.51 3.76 9.70
C GLU A 309 4.77 4.45 10.85
N LEU A 310 5.30 4.41 12.08
CA LEU A 310 4.83 5.25 13.19
C LEU A 310 4.84 6.73 12.77
N CYS A 311 5.96 7.22 12.23
CA CYS A 311 6.08 8.59 11.75
C CYS A 311 5.03 8.92 10.67
N ARG A 312 4.79 8.02 9.71
CA ARG A 312 3.76 8.20 8.66
C ARG A 312 2.35 8.33 9.22
N GLN A 313 1.98 7.45 10.15
CA GLN A 313 0.64 7.43 10.72
C GLN A 313 0.44 8.57 11.72
N ILE A 314 1.44 8.90 12.53
CA ILE A 314 1.39 10.07 13.41
C ILE A 314 1.24 11.34 12.58
N ALA A 315 2.07 11.55 11.54
CA ALA A 315 1.97 12.72 10.65
C ALA A 315 0.59 12.87 9.99
N ALA A 316 -0.05 11.75 9.63
CA ALA A 316 -1.40 11.74 9.04
C ALA A 316 -2.50 12.26 10.00
N ASN A 317 -2.23 12.31 11.31
CA ASN A 317 -3.19 12.65 12.35
C ASN A 317 -2.95 14.04 12.99
N GLY A 318 -2.12 14.89 12.36
CA GLY A 318 -1.97 16.30 12.74
C GLY A 318 -1.38 16.55 14.13
N PRO A 319 -0.18 16.03 14.45
CA PRO A 319 0.53 16.35 15.69
C PRO A 319 0.96 17.82 15.67
N ARG A 320 1.20 18.41 16.85
CA ARG A 320 1.78 19.76 16.96
C ARG A 320 3.21 19.78 16.43
N GLN A 321 3.99 18.74 16.76
CA GLN A 321 5.34 18.53 16.27
C GLN A 321 5.66 17.04 16.26
N LEU A 322 6.33 16.56 15.19
CA LEU A 322 6.85 15.20 15.10
C LEU A 322 8.38 15.23 15.13
N ILE A 323 8.98 14.52 16.08
CA ILE A 323 10.43 14.42 16.25
C ILE A 323 10.89 13.01 15.92
N ILE A 324 11.74 12.89 14.91
CA ILE A 324 12.39 11.64 14.51
C ILE A 324 13.80 11.64 15.10
N PHE A 325 14.09 10.69 15.99
CA PHE A 325 15.43 10.50 16.56
C PHE A 325 15.99 9.15 16.14
N ASP A 326 17.07 9.14 15.35
CA ASP A 326 17.65 7.91 14.82
C ASP A 326 19.18 8.00 14.74
N ILE A 327 19.86 6.86 14.78
CA ILE A 327 21.32 6.78 14.59
C ILE A 327 21.67 6.63 13.10
N TYR A 328 20.78 6.05 12.30
CA TYR A 328 21.06 5.71 10.91
C TYR A 328 20.57 6.82 9.97
N GLU A 329 21.51 7.65 9.53
CA GLU A 329 21.27 8.87 8.75
C GLU A 329 20.44 8.62 7.48
N ASN A 330 20.80 7.63 6.65
CA ASN A 330 20.13 7.41 5.36
C ASN A 330 18.63 7.12 5.52
N ASN A 331 18.27 6.22 6.45
CA ASN A 331 16.84 5.92 6.65
C ASN A 331 16.09 7.10 7.26
N ALA A 332 16.74 7.87 8.15
CA ALA A 332 16.16 9.08 8.72
C ALA A 332 15.92 10.16 7.66
N TYR A 333 16.87 10.31 6.72
CA TYR A 333 16.74 11.19 5.56
C TYR A 333 15.60 10.75 4.63
N ASP A 334 15.49 9.46 4.32
CA ASP A 334 14.44 8.95 3.44
C ASP A 334 13.04 9.25 3.99
N ILE A 335 12.79 8.95 5.27
CA ILE A 335 11.49 9.25 5.89
C ILE A 335 11.26 10.75 6.02
N GLN A 336 12.30 11.56 6.28
CA GLN A 336 12.20 13.00 6.30
C GLN A 336 11.68 13.56 4.97
N GLN A 337 12.29 13.14 3.86
CA GLN A 337 11.94 13.63 2.54
C GLN A 337 10.55 13.17 2.12
N GLU A 338 10.16 11.94 2.48
CA GLU A 338 8.81 11.43 2.27
C GLU A 338 7.77 12.30 2.98
N LEU A 339 7.95 12.56 4.28
CA LEU A 339 6.99 13.31 5.09
C LEU A 339 6.92 14.79 4.69
N LYS A 340 8.06 15.43 4.37
CA LYS A 340 8.08 16.83 3.89
C LYS A 340 7.30 17.00 2.59
N ARG A 341 7.38 16.04 1.68
CA ARG A 341 6.63 16.07 0.40
C ARG A 341 5.14 15.87 0.62
N LYS A 342 4.76 14.95 1.53
CA LYS A 342 3.36 14.55 1.74
C LYS A 342 2.61 15.48 2.70
N TYR A 343 3.30 16.05 3.69
CA TYR A 343 2.74 16.94 4.71
C TYR A 343 3.60 18.21 4.84
N PRO A 344 3.53 19.16 3.87
CA PRO A 344 4.40 20.33 3.83
C PRO A 344 4.30 21.27 5.04
N TYR A 345 3.18 21.22 5.77
CA TYR A 345 2.92 22.07 6.95
C TYR A 345 3.21 21.36 8.28
N LEU A 346 3.69 20.12 8.26
CA LEU A 346 4.07 19.40 9.46
C LEU A 346 5.33 20.04 10.07
N ASP A 347 5.27 20.44 11.34
CA ASP A 347 6.48 20.74 12.11
C ASP A 347 7.25 19.44 12.37
N LEU A 348 8.23 19.18 11.50
CA LEU A 348 9.02 17.96 11.48
C LEU A 348 10.46 18.26 11.86
N VAL A 349 10.91 17.65 12.94
CA VAL A 349 12.29 17.73 13.42
C VAL A 349 12.94 16.36 13.27
N VAL A 350 14.11 16.29 12.62
CA VAL A 350 14.89 15.05 12.47
C VAL A 350 16.25 15.24 13.11
N LEU A 351 16.60 14.35 14.03
CA LEU A 351 17.79 14.45 14.87
C LEU A 351 18.59 13.16 14.81
N ILE A 352 19.86 13.29 14.44
CA ILE A 352 20.78 12.16 14.47
C ILE A 352 21.37 12.01 15.87
N GLY A 353 21.31 10.79 16.41
CA GLY A 353 21.91 10.45 17.69
C GLY A 353 21.57 9.04 18.16
N SER A 354 22.36 8.56 19.11
CA SER A 354 22.14 7.26 19.75
C SER A 354 21.38 7.42 21.06
N VAL A 355 20.43 6.50 21.30
CA VAL A 355 19.76 6.35 22.60
C VAL A 355 20.72 5.98 23.74
N ARG A 356 21.93 5.50 23.42
CA ARG A 356 23.02 5.23 24.38
C ARG A 356 23.62 6.51 24.97
N ASN A 357 23.52 7.63 24.27
CA ASN A 357 24.10 8.90 24.69
C ASN A 357 23.12 9.66 25.58
N GLY A 358 23.27 9.51 26.90
CA GLY A 358 22.38 10.12 27.89
C GLY A 358 22.31 11.63 27.79
N ARG A 359 23.43 12.32 27.55
CA ARG A 359 23.47 13.79 27.36
C ARG A 359 22.66 14.22 26.14
N LYS A 360 22.81 13.51 25.01
CA LYS A 360 22.04 13.79 23.79
C LYS A 360 20.55 13.58 24.03
N VAL A 361 20.16 12.45 24.63
CA VAL A 361 18.76 12.15 24.96
C VAL A 361 18.19 13.25 25.87
N ASN A 362 18.88 13.60 26.96
CA ASN A 362 18.47 14.70 27.86
C ASN A 362 18.29 16.03 27.11
N SER A 363 19.21 16.39 26.22
CA SER A 363 19.10 17.64 25.45
C SER A 363 17.87 17.68 24.54
N VAL A 364 17.46 16.53 23.98
CA VAL A 364 16.26 16.41 23.14
C VAL A 364 15.02 16.60 24.00
N PHE A 365 14.91 15.89 25.12
CA PHE A 365 13.75 16.01 26.01
C PHE A 365 13.63 17.41 26.63
N SER A 366 14.75 17.99 27.07
CA SER A 366 14.78 19.34 27.64
C SER A 366 14.29 20.40 26.66
N ARG A 367 14.75 20.33 25.39
CA ARG A 367 14.42 21.30 24.35
C ARG A 367 13.00 21.16 23.82
N TYR A 368 12.56 19.94 23.56
CA TYR A 368 11.32 19.72 22.81
C TYR A 368 10.13 19.30 23.67
N ARG A 369 10.34 18.83 24.91
CA ARG A 369 9.28 18.45 25.86
C ARG A 369 8.19 17.56 25.23
N PRO A 370 8.53 16.35 24.78
CA PRO A 370 7.57 15.47 24.13
C PRO A 370 6.44 15.05 25.08
N ASP A 371 5.19 15.13 24.61
CA ASP A 371 4.01 14.63 25.31
C ASP A 371 3.97 13.08 25.25
N ILE A 372 4.33 12.51 24.10
CA ILE A 372 4.25 11.07 23.82
C ILE A 372 5.59 10.59 23.25
N VAL A 373 6.10 9.48 23.78
CA VAL A 373 7.33 8.83 23.30
C VAL A 373 7.01 7.45 22.74
N TYR A 374 7.31 7.22 21.47
CA TYR A 374 7.34 5.89 20.86
C TYR A 374 8.77 5.39 20.76
N HIS A 375 9.10 4.36 21.55
CA HIS A 375 10.44 3.80 21.59
C HIS A 375 10.58 2.57 20.67
N ALA A 376 11.02 2.80 19.43
CA ALA A 376 11.27 1.77 18.42
C ALA A 376 12.76 1.51 18.12
N ALA A 377 13.69 2.18 18.83
CA ALA A 377 15.12 1.98 18.64
C ALA A 377 15.60 0.69 19.33
N ALA A 378 16.03 -0.31 18.54
CA ALA A 378 16.60 -1.55 19.06
C ALA A 378 17.43 -2.28 17.99
N HIS A 379 18.37 -3.11 18.43
CA HIS A 379 18.95 -4.16 17.62
C HIS A 379 18.05 -5.40 17.65
N LYS A 380 17.68 -5.90 16.47
CA LYS A 380 16.69 -6.98 16.31
C LYS A 380 17.23 -8.29 15.73
N HIS A 381 18.43 -8.28 15.15
CA HIS A 381 18.95 -9.43 14.41
C HIS A 381 19.52 -10.47 15.37
N VAL A 382 18.75 -11.55 15.61
CA VAL A 382 19.11 -12.62 16.56
C VAL A 382 20.55 -13.12 16.36
N PRO A 383 20.99 -13.54 15.15
CA PRO A 383 22.35 -14.07 14.99
C PRO A 383 23.44 -13.06 15.37
N LEU A 384 23.29 -11.80 14.96
CA LEU A 384 24.26 -10.74 15.28
C LEU A 384 24.31 -10.47 16.78
N MET A 385 23.15 -10.50 17.46
CA MET A 385 23.09 -10.25 18.89
C MET A 385 23.60 -11.45 19.70
N GLU A 386 23.42 -12.68 19.22
CA GLU A 386 24.05 -13.87 19.81
C GLU A 386 25.59 -13.78 19.80
N ASP A 387 26.16 -13.10 18.79
CA ASP A 387 27.60 -12.88 18.63
C ASP A 387 28.10 -11.62 19.34
N SER A 388 27.20 -10.68 19.63
CA SER A 388 27.49 -9.41 20.29
C SER A 388 26.54 -9.14 21.46
N PRO A 389 26.54 -9.99 22.50
CA PRO A 389 25.57 -9.91 23.59
C PRO A 389 25.71 -8.60 24.40
N ASN A 390 26.93 -8.09 24.61
CA ASN A 390 27.16 -6.82 25.31
C ASN A 390 26.51 -5.64 24.57
N GLU A 391 26.59 -5.61 23.23
CA GLU A 391 25.98 -4.55 22.42
C GLU A 391 24.45 -4.63 22.42
N ALA A 392 23.88 -5.83 22.46
CA ALA A 392 22.43 -6.01 22.66
C ALA A 392 21.97 -5.34 23.97
N ILE A 393 22.72 -5.53 25.06
CA ILE A 393 22.41 -4.95 26.37
C ILE A 393 22.62 -3.44 26.38
N LYS A 394 23.76 -2.94 25.90
CA LYS A 394 24.04 -1.49 25.83
C LYS A 394 22.98 -0.74 25.04
N ASN A 395 22.59 -1.24 23.88
CA ASN A 395 21.66 -0.56 23.01
C ASN A 395 20.20 -0.78 23.41
N ASN A 396 19.77 -2.03 23.61
CA ASN A 396 18.35 -2.29 23.88
C ASN A 396 18.01 -1.94 25.32
N VAL A 397 18.73 -2.50 26.30
CA VAL A 397 18.41 -2.35 27.72
C VAL A 397 18.71 -0.93 28.19
N PHE A 398 19.97 -0.50 28.09
CA PHE A 398 20.38 0.80 28.62
C PHE A 398 19.99 1.97 27.72
N GLY A 399 19.79 1.74 26.42
CA GLY A 399 19.11 2.70 25.56
C GLY A 399 17.66 2.92 26.00
N THR A 400 16.91 1.85 26.28
CA THR A 400 15.54 1.97 26.82
C THR A 400 15.55 2.69 28.16
N TYR A 401 16.43 2.27 29.08
CA TYR A 401 16.54 2.89 30.41
C TYR A 401 16.79 4.41 30.33
N LYS A 402 17.75 4.86 29.51
CA LYS A 402 18.08 6.29 29.38
C LYS A 402 16.94 7.11 28.79
N VAL A 403 16.19 6.57 27.82
CA VAL A 403 15.03 7.26 27.22
C VAL A 403 13.83 7.24 28.19
N ALA A 404 13.59 6.13 28.88
CA ALA A 404 12.54 6.01 29.89
C ALA A 404 12.77 6.98 31.05
N LEU A 405 14.00 7.06 31.56
CA LEU A 405 14.39 8.02 32.61
C LEU A 405 14.23 9.47 32.15
N ALA A 406 14.55 9.78 30.89
CA ALA A 406 14.32 11.13 30.35
C ALA A 406 12.83 11.44 30.19
N ALA A 407 11.99 10.46 29.84
CA ALA A 407 10.54 10.64 29.76
C ALA A 407 9.96 11.04 31.12
N ASP A 408 10.33 10.32 32.17
CA ASP A 408 9.97 10.65 33.56
C ASP A 408 10.48 12.04 33.96
N LYS A 409 11.80 12.27 33.88
CA LYS A 409 12.46 13.52 34.30
C LYS A 409 11.88 14.78 33.67
N TYR A 410 11.44 14.72 32.41
CA TYR A 410 10.93 15.88 31.68
C TYR A 410 9.40 15.91 31.56
N GLY A 411 8.69 14.97 32.20
CA GLY A 411 7.23 14.97 32.33
C GLY A 411 6.48 14.57 31.05
N ALA A 412 6.99 13.58 30.31
CA ALA A 412 6.22 12.98 29.22
C ALA A 412 4.95 12.31 29.79
N LYS A 413 3.84 12.34 29.07
CA LYS A 413 2.58 11.76 29.55
C LYS A 413 2.53 10.26 29.30
N LYS A 414 3.02 9.83 28.14
CA LYS A 414 2.96 8.42 27.73
C LYS A 414 4.24 7.95 27.07
N PHE A 415 4.69 6.78 27.47
CA PHE A 415 5.82 6.07 26.88
C PHE A 415 5.38 4.71 26.35
N VAL A 416 5.50 4.51 25.03
CA VAL A 416 5.12 3.26 24.35
C VAL A 416 6.38 2.55 23.87
N LEU A 417 6.70 1.42 24.50
CA LEU A 417 7.79 0.52 24.09
C LEU A 417 7.31 -0.43 22.99
N ILE A 418 8.02 -0.45 21.86
CA ILE A 418 7.86 -1.49 20.86
C ILE A 418 8.60 -2.75 21.33
N SER A 419 7.86 -3.81 21.61
CA SER A 419 8.40 -5.12 22.02
C SER A 419 8.14 -6.19 20.94
N THR A 420 8.41 -7.46 21.26
CA THR A 420 8.38 -8.58 20.31
C THR A 420 7.94 -9.86 21.01
N ASP A 421 7.30 -10.76 20.26
CA ASP A 421 7.05 -12.16 20.66
C ASP A 421 8.30 -12.87 21.21
N LYS A 422 9.51 -12.54 20.73
CA LYS A 422 10.78 -13.14 21.18
C LYS A 422 11.16 -12.80 22.62
N ALA A 423 10.48 -11.82 23.26
CA ALA A 423 10.63 -11.54 24.68
C ALA A 423 9.92 -12.58 25.57
N VAL A 424 9.05 -13.41 24.98
CA VAL A 424 8.31 -14.49 25.63
C VAL A 424 9.15 -15.77 25.64
N ASN A 425 9.41 -16.31 26.83
CA ASN A 425 10.27 -17.48 27.07
C ASN A 425 11.52 -17.44 26.19
N PRO A 426 12.35 -16.38 26.33
CA PRO A 426 13.37 -16.08 25.32
C PRO A 426 14.35 -17.24 25.20
N THR A 427 14.78 -17.56 23.98
CA THR A 427 15.86 -18.54 23.70
C THR A 427 17.09 -17.88 23.11
N ASN A 428 17.07 -16.55 23.00
CA ASN A 428 18.16 -15.73 22.47
C ASN A 428 18.32 -14.45 23.29
N ILE A 429 19.52 -13.90 23.27
CA ILE A 429 19.92 -12.70 24.01
C ILE A 429 19.18 -11.45 23.51
N MET A 430 18.82 -11.39 22.23
CA MET A 430 18.01 -10.30 21.68
C MET A 430 16.63 -10.25 22.35
N GLY A 431 15.93 -11.38 22.38
CA GLY A 431 14.65 -11.54 23.06
C GLY A 431 14.74 -11.27 24.56
N ALA A 432 15.76 -11.83 25.22
CA ALA A 432 15.99 -11.61 26.65
C ALA A 432 16.27 -10.12 26.97
N SER A 433 17.03 -9.41 26.12
CA SER A 433 17.25 -7.97 26.27
C SER A 433 15.95 -7.18 26.17
N LYS A 434 15.02 -7.58 25.29
CA LYS A 434 13.69 -6.96 25.17
C LYS A 434 12.79 -7.28 26.35
N ARG A 435 12.91 -8.48 26.94
CA ARG A 435 12.24 -8.81 28.21
C ARG A 435 12.71 -7.90 29.35
N ILE A 436 14.02 -7.65 29.45
CA ILE A 436 14.56 -6.69 30.43
C ILE A 436 14.03 -5.27 30.16
N CYS A 437 13.87 -4.87 28.89
CA CYS A 437 13.26 -3.57 28.55
C CYS A 437 11.81 -3.47 29.06
N GLU A 438 11.03 -4.55 28.98
CA GLU A 438 9.67 -4.60 29.54
C GLU A 438 9.70 -4.47 31.07
N MET A 439 10.62 -5.18 31.74
CA MET A 439 10.81 -5.08 33.19
C MET A 439 11.19 -3.65 33.61
N ILE A 440 12.09 -2.99 32.88
CA ILE A 440 12.47 -1.59 33.13
C ILE A 440 11.24 -0.68 33.10
N ILE A 441 10.46 -0.71 32.03
CA ILE A 441 9.33 0.21 31.91
C ILE A 441 8.23 -0.07 32.94
N GLN A 442 8.09 -1.30 33.42
CA GLN A 442 7.18 -1.66 34.51
C GLN A 442 7.61 -1.00 35.83
N VAL A 443 8.91 -1.04 36.15
CA VAL A 443 9.46 -0.33 37.33
C VAL A 443 9.22 1.18 37.23
N PHE A 444 9.46 1.76 36.05
CA PHE A 444 9.22 3.19 35.84
C PHE A 444 7.74 3.54 35.99
N ASN A 445 6.82 2.72 35.48
CA ASN A 445 5.37 2.93 35.64
C ASN A 445 4.95 3.03 37.10
N ASN A 446 5.56 2.23 37.98
CA ASN A 446 5.20 2.21 39.40
C ASN A 446 5.80 3.38 40.19
N ARG A 447 6.71 4.15 39.59
CA ARG A 447 7.52 5.19 40.27
C ARG A 447 7.41 6.58 39.64
N SER A 448 6.70 6.71 38.52
CA SER A 448 6.62 7.92 37.70
C SER A 448 5.17 8.31 37.45
N ASP A 449 4.94 9.60 37.20
CA ASP A 449 3.67 10.09 36.66
C ASP A 449 3.52 9.81 35.15
N THR A 450 4.61 9.44 34.46
CA THR A 450 4.56 9.00 33.06
C THR A 450 3.94 7.60 32.98
N GLU A 451 2.93 7.43 32.13
CA GLU A 451 2.32 6.12 31.87
C GLU A 451 3.21 5.31 30.91
N TYR A 452 3.72 4.16 31.35
CA TYR A 452 4.57 3.29 30.53
C TYR A 452 3.85 2.02 30.09
N VAL A 453 3.94 1.72 28.80
CA VAL A 453 3.26 0.57 28.20
C VAL A 453 4.17 -0.13 27.20
N ALA A 454 4.04 -1.44 27.06
CA ALA A 454 4.69 -2.22 26.01
C ALA A 454 3.67 -2.80 25.05
N VAL A 455 4.04 -2.93 23.77
CA VAL A 455 3.24 -3.64 22.78
C VAL A 455 4.08 -4.74 22.13
N ARG A 456 3.69 -6.00 22.33
CA ARG A 456 4.27 -7.18 21.71
C ARG A 456 3.52 -7.56 20.44
N PHE A 457 4.29 -7.84 19.41
CA PHE A 457 3.79 -8.46 18.19
C PHE A 457 4.89 -9.30 17.54
N GLY A 458 4.48 -10.16 16.61
CA GLY A 458 5.36 -11.06 15.89
C GLY A 458 6.05 -10.41 14.70
N ASN A 459 6.31 -11.20 13.67
CA ASN A 459 7.01 -10.70 12.49
C ASN A 459 6.12 -9.73 11.68
N VAL A 460 6.76 -8.76 11.05
CA VAL A 460 6.12 -7.85 10.09
C VAL A 460 6.62 -8.08 8.68
N LEU A 461 5.71 -8.04 7.71
CA LEU A 461 6.00 -8.27 6.30
C LEU A 461 6.89 -7.19 5.71
N GLY A 462 7.84 -7.60 4.87
CA GLY A 462 8.70 -6.67 4.13
C GLY A 462 9.69 -5.85 4.98
N SER A 463 9.82 -6.11 6.28
CA SER A 463 10.76 -5.34 7.11
C SER A 463 12.22 -5.56 6.71
N ASN A 464 13.06 -4.55 6.95
CA ASN A 464 14.48 -4.58 6.59
C ASN A 464 15.18 -5.80 7.20
N GLY A 465 15.95 -6.51 6.37
CA GLY A 465 16.70 -7.70 6.77
C GLY A 465 15.84 -8.90 7.21
N SER A 466 14.56 -8.93 6.81
CA SER A 466 13.68 -10.08 7.05
C SER A 466 13.80 -11.16 5.96
N VAL A 467 13.10 -12.28 6.16
CA VAL A 467 13.17 -13.46 5.29
C VAL A 467 12.65 -13.20 3.87
N ILE A 468 11.63 -12.35 3.69
CA ILE A 468 11.03 -12.09 2.37
C ILE A 468 12.00 -11.34 1.44
N PRO A 469 12.64 -10.22 1.85
CA PRO A 469 13.70 -9.59 1.07
C PRO A 469 14.86 -10.54 0.74
N LEU A 470 15.23 -11.43 1.67
CA LEU A 470 16.27 -12.44 1.42
C LEU A 470 15.85 -13.40 0.31
N PHE A 471 14.64 -13.96 0.37
CA PHE A 471 14.13 -14.87 -0.65
C PHE A 471 14.02 -14.19 -2.01
N LYS A 472 13.53 -12.94 -2.07
CA LYS A 472 13.49 -12.18 -3.33
C LYS A 472 14.87 -12.01 -3.94
N LYS A 473 15.90 -11.71 -3.14
CA LYS A 473 17.29 -11.63 -3.61
C LYS A 473 17.84 -12.97 -4.09
N GLN A 474 17.56 -14.05 -3.35
CA GLN A 474 17.99 -15.40 -3.72
C GLN A 474 17.33 -15.85 -5.03
N ILE A 475 16.03 -15.62 -5.19
CA ILE A 475 15.28 -15.92 -6.42
C ILE A 475 15.83 -15.11 -7.59
N ALA A 476 16.04 -13.80 -7.41
CA ALA A 476 16.63 -12.95 -8.46
C ALA A 476 18.05 -13.38 -8.86
N ALA A 477 18.78 -14.05 -7.96
CA ALA A 477 20.11 -14.62 -8.22
C ALA A 477 20.07 -16.05 -8.81
N GLY A 478 18.89 -16.64 -9.02
CA GLY A 478 18.72 -18.01 -9.55
C GLY A 478 18.68 -19.12 -8.49
N GLY A 479 18.60 -18.78 -7.21
CA GLY A 479 18.54 -19.74 -6.10
C GLY A 479 19.91 -20.25 -5.61
N PRO A 480 19.92 -21.24 -4.70
CA PRO A 480 18.76 -21.81 -4.01
C PRO A 480 18.16 -20.85 -2.98
N VAL A 481 16.88 -21.02 -2.66
CA VAL A 481 16.23 -20.33 -1.53
C VAL A 481 16.53 -21.09 -0.24
N THR A 482 17.04 -20.41 0.78
CA THR A 482 17.50 -21.06 2.02
C THR A 482 16.45 -20.97 3.13
N VAL A 483 15.87 -22.10 3.53
CA VAL A 483 14.92 -22.19 4.65
C VAL A 483 15.62 -22.85 5.84
N THR A 484 15.43 -22.35 7.05
CA THR A 484 16.15 -22.89 8.22
C THR A 484 15.65 -24.28 8.62
N HIS A 485 14.33 -24.51 8.62
CA HIS A 485 13.74 -25.81 8.93
C HIS A 485 12.40 -26.00 8.19
N PRO A 486 12.04 -27.22 7.73
CA PRO A 486 10.77 -27.45 7.02
C PRO A 486 9.53 -27.05 7.82
N ASP A 487 9.54 -27.33 9.13
CA ASP A 487 8.39 -27.05 10.00
C ASP A 487 8.41 -25.68 10.69
N ILE A 488 9.36 -24.80 10.36
CA ILE A 488 9.43 -23.49 11.01
C ILE A 488 8.23 -22.63 10.60
N VAL A 489 7.52 -22.10 11.59
CA VAL A 489 6.39 -21.19 11.37
C VAL A 489 6.65 -19.84 12.01
N ARG A 490 6.09 -18.80 11.41
CA ARG A 490 6.07 -17.46 11.98
C ARG A 490 4.72 -16.82 11.80
N TYR A 491 4.36 -15.97 12.75
CA TYR A 491 3.19 -15.13 12.63
C TYR A 491 3.57 -13.84 11.91
N PHE A 492 2.72 -13.41 10.98
CA PHE A 492 2.96 -12.22 10.18
C PHE A 492 1.78 -11.26 10.24
N MET A 493 2.10 -9.98 10.31
CA MET A 493 1.17 -8.89 10.04
C MET A 493 1.82 -7.86 9.14
N THR A 494 1.03 -6.95 8.55
CA THR A 494 1.62 -5.85 7.77
C THR A 494 2.18 -4.77 8.70
N ILE A 495 3.21 -4.03 8.27
CA ILE A 495 3.76 -2.92 9.06
C ILE A 495 2.67 -1.87 9.39
N PRO A 496 1.83 -1.42 8.43
CA PRO A 496 0.78 -0.44 8.73
C PRO A 496 -0.26 -0.94 9.73
N GLU A 497 -0.62 -2.23 9.67
CA GLU A 497 -1.53 -2.87 10.63
C GLU A 497 -0.92 -2.91 12.03
N ALA A 498 0.34 -3.34 12.16
CA ALA A 498 1.06 -3.39 13.42
C ALA A 498 1.07 -2.02 14.10
N VAL A 499 1.46 -1.00 13.35
CA VAL A 499 1.52 0.37 13.85
C VAL A 499 0.14 0.91 14.19
N SER A 500 -0.90 0.61 13.40
CA SER A 500 -2.26 1.05 13.71
C SER A 500 -2.75 0.49 15.06
N LEU A 501 -2.43 -0.77 15.35
CA LEU A 501 -2.78 -1.41 16.61
C LEU A 501 -1.91 -0.90 17.78
N VAL A 502 -0.62 -0.64 17.55
CA VAL A 502 0.27 0.01 18.53
C VAL A 502 -0.26 1.39 18.93
N LEU A 503 -0.70 2.21 17.96
CA LEU A 503 -1.29 3.52 18.24
C LEU A 503 -2.58 3.41 19.05
N GLN A 504 -3.42 2.39 18.79
CA GLN A 504 -4.64 2.14 19.56
C GLN A 504 -4.37 1.65 20.98
N ALA A 505 -3.40 0.75 21.14
CA ALA A 505 -2.96 0.28 22.44
C ALA A 505 -2.50 1.47 23.28
N GLY A 506 -1.60 2.32 22.75
CA GLY A 506 -1.15 3.53 23.45
C GLY A 506 -2.31 4.51 23.77
N ALA A 507 -3.28 4.67 22.87
CA ALA A 507 -4.43 5.54 23.10
C ALA A 507 -5.42 5.02 24.15
N SER A 508 -5.43 3.71 24.42
CA SER A 508 -6.40 3.04 25.30
C SER A 508 -5.80 2.55 26.62
N ALA A 509 -4.50 2.80 26.83
CA ALA A 509 -3.78 2.34 28.00
C ALA A 509 -3.88 3.31 29.17
N ASP A 510 -3.92 2.78 30.38
CA ASP A 510 -3.96 3.51 31.65
C ASP A 510 -2.61 3.45 32.41
N GLY A 511 -1.61 2.74 31.88
CA GLY A 511 -0.27 2.61 32.44
C GLY A 511 0.00 1.22 33.03
N GLY A 512 1.18 0.67 32.75
CA GLY A 512 1.63 -0.63 33.28
C GLY A 512 1.18 -1.83 32.44
N GLU A 513 0.45 -1.63 31.35
CA GLU A 513 0.01 -2.75 30.52
C GLU A 513 1.10 -3.24 29.55
N ILE A 514 1.13 -4.57 29.38
CA ILE A 514 1.84 -5.22 28.28
C ILE A 514 0.78 -5.73 27.30
N PHE A 515 0.62 -5.01 26.19
CA PHE A 515 -0.31 -5.38 25.14
C PHE A 515 0.28 -6.48 24.25
N VAL A 516 -0.56 -7.42 23.85
CA VAL A 516 -0.25 -8.48 22.89
C VAL A 516 -1.22 -8.40 21.74
N LEU A 517 -0.69 -8.26 20.52
CA LEU A 517 -1.50 -8.16 19.32
C LEU A 517 -1.87 -9.54 18.78
N ASP A 518 -3.10 -9.69 18.31
CA ASP A 518 -3.53 -10.88 17.59
C ASP A 518 -2.85 -10.95 16.21
N MET A 519 -1.93 -11.91 16.09
CA MET A 519 -1.16 -12.17 14.87
C MET A 519 -1.82 -13.20 13.94
N GLY A 520 -2.96 -13.77 14.32
CA GLY A 520 -3.79 -14.64 13.49
C GLY A 520 -3.10 -15.97 13.21
N GLN A 521 -3.32 -16.50 12.01
CA GLN A 521 -2.84 -17.85 11.68
C GLN A 521 -1.33 -17.85 11.40
N PRO A 522 -0.57 -18.81 11.95
CA PRO A 522 0.85 -18.96 11.67
C PRO A 522 1.09 -19.39 10.22
N VAL A 523 2.26 -19.05 9.69
CA VAL A 523 2.66 -19.30 8.31
C VAL A 523 3.93 -20.14 8.32
N LYS A 524 3.93 -21.29 7.63
CA LYS A 524 5.14 -22.08 7.38
C LYS A 524 6.07 -21.32 6.44
N ILE A 525 7.33 -21.19 6.81
CA ILE A 525 8.32 -20.47 6.00
C ILE A 525 8.66 -21.24 4.71
N ALA A 526 8.58 -22.58 4.74
CA ALA A 526 8.72 -23.40 3.53
C ALA A 526 7.62 -23.08 2.49
N ASP A 527 6.36 -22.98 2.93
CA ASP A 527 5.24 -22.61 2.06
C ASP A 527 5.41 -21.18 1.53
N LEU A 528 5.89 -20.26 2.38
CA LEU A 528 6.21 -18.89 1.98
C LEU A 528 7.29 -18.84 0.88
N ALA A 529 8.35 -19.65 1.01
CA ALA A 529 9.41 -19.75 0.01
C ALA A 529 8.86 -20.28 -1.32
N LYS A 530 8.12 -21.39 -1.28
CA LYS A 530 7.48 -22.00 -2.46
C LYS A 530 6.59 -20.99 -3.19
N ASN A 531 5.76 -20.28 -2.44
CA ASN A 531 4.86 -19.27 -2.96
C ASN A 531 5.60 -18.09 -3.62
N LEU A 532 6.72 -17.64 -3.04
CA LEU A 532 7.51 -16.55 -3.61
C LEU A 532 8.24 -16.96 -4.89
N ILE A 533 8.71 -18.20 -4.98
CA ILE A 533 9.31 -18.76 -6.20
C ILE A 533 8.27 -18.76 -7.32
N GLN A 534 7.07 -19.30 -7.05
CA GLN A 534 5.96 -19.34 -8.01
C GLN A 534 5.49 -17.96 -8.45
N LEU A 535 5.32 -17.02 -7.52
CA LEU A 535 4.97 -15.63 -7.84
C LEU A 535 6.03 -14.92 -8.70
N SER A 536 7.27 -15.40 -8.67
CA SER A 536 8.36 -14.87 -9.48
C SER A 536 8.45 -15.53 -10.86
N GLY A 537 7.51 -16.41 -11.21
CA GLY A 537 7.44 -17.10 -12.50
C GLY A 537 8.29 -18.36 -12.60
N PHE A 538 8.72 -18.93 -11.47
CA PHE A 538 9.58 -20.12 -11.42
C PHE A 538 8.88 -21.28 -10.69
N ASP A 539 9.20 -22.51 -11.06
CA ASP A 539 8.73 -23.71 -10.37
C ASP A 539 9.68 -24.13 -9.23
N ALA A 540 9.14 -24.19 -8.01
CA ALA A 540 9.89 -24.57 -6.83
C ALA A 540 10.30 -26.06 -6.88
N GLY A 541 11.60 -26.32 -6.74
CA GLY A 541 12.20 -27.67 -6.85
C GLY A 541 12.54 -28.10 -8.28
N VAL A 542 12.15 -27.32 -9.30
CA VAL A 542 12.52 -27.54 -10.70
C VAL A 542 13.47 -26.44 -11.17
N ASP A 543 12.99 -25.20 -11.17
CA ASP A 543 13.80 -24.04 -11.56
C ASP A 543 14.65 -23.51 -10.41
N ILE A 544 14.09 -23.52 -9.19
CA ILE A 544 14.74 -23.00 -7.99
C ILE A 544 14.59 -24.00 -6.84
N GLU A 545 15.72 -24.51 -6.36
CA GLU A 545 15.78 -25.42 -5.20
C GLU A 545 15.50 -24.68 -3.88
N ILE A 546 14.77 -25.34 -2.95
CA ILE A 546 14.66 -24.93 -1.55
C ILE A 546 15.64 -25.76 -0.73
N LYS A 547 16.70 -25.12 -0.20
CA LYS A 547 17.73 -25.77 0.61
C LYS A 547 17.47 -25.55 2.11
N TYR A 548 17.41 -26.64 2.86
CA TYR A 548 17.28 -26.58 4.32
C TYR A 548 18.66 -26.42 4.99
N THR A 549 18.85 -25.35 5.78
CA THR A 549 20.16 -25.00 6.36
C THR A 549 20.32 -25.35 7.83
N GLY A 550 19.25 -25.81 8.49
CA GLY A 550 19.21 -25.99 9.95
C GLY A 550 18.82 -24.71 10.69
N LEU A 551 18.36 -24.88 11.94
CA LEU A 551 18.02 -23.78 12.84
C LEU A 551 19.28 -23.04 13.29
N ARG A 552 19.20 -21.71 13.36
CA ARG A 552 20.31 -20.87 13.80
C ARG A 552 20.44 -20.85 15.34
N PRO A 553 21.59 -20.38 15.86
CA PRO A 553 21.74 -20.05 17.28
C PRO A 553 20.58 -19.20 17.81
N GLY A 554 19.99 -19.59 18.94
CA GLY A 554 18.86 -18.94 19.59
C GLY A 554 17.51 -18.95 18.87
N GLU A 555 17.39 -19.54 17.67
CA GLU A 555 16.17 -19.54 16.85
C GLU A 555 15.16 -20.62 17.30
N LYS A 556 13.88 -20.23 17.45
CA LYS A 556 12.78 -21.15 17.78
C LYS A 556 12.12 -21.74 16.52
N LEU A 557 11.58 -22.96 16.63
CA LEU A 557 10.76 -23.56 15.56
C LEU A 557 9.37 -22.88 15.48
N TYR A 558 8.79 -22.57 16.63
CA TYR A 558 7.52 -21.85 16.82
C TYR A 558 7.76 -20.70 17.78
N GLU A 559 7.25 -19.51 17.47
CA GLU A 559 7.25 -18.39 18.43
C GLU A 559 5.99 -18.47 19.29
N GLU A 560 6.12 -18.15 20.57
CA GLU A 560 4.99 -18.02 21.50
C GLU A 560 4.57 -16.56 21.56
N LEU A 561 3.27 -16.28 21.60
CA LEU A 561 2.80 -14.91 21.76
C LEU A 561 2.77 -14.46 23.22
N LEU A 562 2.66 -15.40 24.18
CA LEU A 562 2.50 -15.17 25.62
C LEU A 562 3.09 -16.30 26.46
N MET A 563 3.45 -16.00 27.72
CA MET A 563 3.80 -17.00 28.73
C MET A 563 2.52 -17.57 29.37
N GLU A 564 2.55 -18.83 29.81
CA GLU A 564 1.41 -19.46 30.50
C GLU A 564 0.99 -18.71 31.77
N GLU A 565 1.94 -18.09 32.47
CA GLU A 565 1.74 -17.36 33.73
C GLU A 565 1.08 -15.97 33.53
N GLU A 566 1.24 -15.36 32.34
CA GLU A 566 0.80 -13.99 32.07
C GLU A 566 -0.71 -13.88 31.81
N GLY A 567 -1.36 -14.95 31.32
CA GLY A 567 -2.79 -14.93 30.94
C GLY A 567 -3.14 -13.84 29.90
N LEU A 568 -4.42 -13.78 29.50
CA LEU A 568 -4.91 -12.72 28.60
C LEU A 568 -6.21 -12.12 29.09
N ARG A 569 -6.24 -10.78 29.18
CA ARG A 569 -7.46 -10.00 29.29
C ARG A 569 -7.78 -9.34 27.95
N SER A 570 -8.99 -9.56 27.44
CA SER A 570 -9.45 -8.90 26.21
C SER A 570 -9.70 -7.41 26.44
N THR A 571 -9.41 -6.60 25.42
CA THR A 571 -9.79 -5.18 25.37
C THR A 571 -11.10 -4.99 24.56
N GLU A 572 -11.57 -3.75 24.41
CA GLU A 572 -12.66 -3.44 23.45
C GLU A 572 -12.34 -3.86 22.01
N ASN A 573 -11.05 -3.93 21.66
CA ASN A 573 -10.60 -4.42 20.37
C ASN A 573 -10.17 -5.88 20.51
N GLU A 574 -10.89 -6.79 19.86
CA GLU A 574 -10.60 -8.23 19.88
C GLU A 574 -9.19 -8.60 19.39
N ARG A 575 -8.49 -7.68 18.71
CA ARG A 575 -7.11 -7.89 18.24
C ARG A 575 -6.04 -7.39 19.19
N ILE A 576 -6.44 -6.81 20.32
CA ILE A 576 -5.54 -6.28 21.34
C ILE A 576 -5.93 -6.93 22.65
N HIS A 577 -4.97 -7.64 23.24
CA HIS A 577 -5.13 -8.23 24.57
C HIS A 577 -4.09 -7.63 25.52
N ILE A 578 -4.36 -7.70 26.81
CA ILE A 578 -3.45 -7.25 27.88
C ILE A 578 -2.96 -8.48 28.63
N GLY A 579 -1.64 -8.67 28.69
CA GLY A 579 -0.99 -9.63 29.58
C GLY A 579 -0.88 -9.09 30.99
N ARG A 580 -0.80 -9.97 31.99
CA ARG A 580 -0.56 -9.57 33.38
C ARG A 580 0.81 -8.87 33.51
N PRO A 581 0.92 -7.87 34.41
CA PRO A 581 2.20 -7.29 34.80
C PRO A 581 3.21 -8.36 35.25
N ILE A 582 4.49 -8.05 35.09
CA ILE A 582 5.57 -8.94 35.52
C ILE A 582 5.70 -8.85 37.04
N GLU A 583 5.44 -9.94 37.76
CA GLU A 583 5.72 -10.00 39.20
C GLU A 583 7.24 -10.13 39.42
N MET A 584 7.84 -9.11 40.05
CA MET A 584 9.26 -9.10 40.37
C MET A 584 9.58 -8.19 41.56
N ASN A 585 10.68 -8.48 42.26
CA ASN A 585 11.23 -7.57 43.27
C ASN A 585 11.99 -6.43 42.58
N GLU A 586 11.43 -5.22 42.62
CA GLU A 586 12.00 -4.07 41.92
C GLU A 586 13.36 -3.63 42.46
N GLU A 587 13.58 -3.71 43.78
CA GLU A 587 14.87 -3.30 44.39
C GLU A 587 15.98 -4.24 43.99
N GLU A 588 15.71 -5.55 44.02
CA GLU A 588 16.64 -6.57 43.54
C GLU A 588 16.92 -6.41 42.03
N PHE A 589 15.87 -6.19 41.23
CA PHE A 589 16.00 -5.96 39.80
C PHE A 589 16.88 -4.74 39.49
N LEU A 590 16.70 -3.62 40.18
CA LEU A 590 17.52 -2.42 39.98
C LEU A 590 18.99 -2.65 40.36
N LYS A 591 19.25 -3.43 41.42
CA LYS A 591 20.60 -3.81 41.81
C LYS A 591 21.27 -4.70 40.77
N ASP A 592 20.57 -5.72 40.27
CA ASP A 592 21.07 -6.58 39.21
C ASP A 592 21.23 -5.81 37.88
N LEU A 593 20.42 -4.77 37.63
CA LEU A 593 20.55 -3.92 36.46
C LEU A 593 21.85 -3.09 36.50
N GLU A 594 22.29 -2.64 37.67
CA GLU A 594 23.60 -1.99 37.85
C GLU A 594 24.75 -2.98 37.57
N GLU A 595 24.67 -4.20 38.09
CA GLU A 595 25.64 -5.27 37.79
C GLU A 595 25.70 -5.55 36.28
N LEU A 596 24.54 -5.60 35.61
CA LEU A 596 24.42 -5.77 34.17
C LEU A 596 25.06 -4.60 33.40
N TYR A 597 24.92 -3.36 33.88
CA TYR A 597 25.52 -2.17 33.27
C TYR A 597 27.03 -2.27 33.27
N GLN A 598 27.62 -2.44 34.46
CA GLN A 598 29.06 -2.54 34.62
C GLN A 598 29.63 -3.69 33.78
N SER A 599 28.98 -4.84 33.80
CA SER A 599 29.39 -6.02 33.03
C SER A 599 29.35 -5.79 31.52
N ALA A 600 28.30 -5.12 31.02
CA ALA A 600 28.16 -4.85 29.59
C ALA A 600 29.26 -3.90 29.09
N TYR A 601 29.54 -2.82 29.83
CA TYR A 601 30.57 -1.86 29.46
C TYR A 601 32.00 -2.38 29.68
N ALA A 602 32.18 -3.35 30.58
CA ALA A 602 33.43 -4.10 30.74
C ALA A 602 33.64 -5.20 29.67
N GLU A 603 32.75 -5.32 28.68
CA GLU A 603 32.84 -6.32 27.60
C GLU A 603 32.98 -7.76 28.12
N THR A 604 32.14 -8.15 29.09
CA THR A 604 32.25 -9.48 29.67
C THR A 604 31.95 -10.60 28.67
N ASP A 605 32.70 -11.71 28.79
CA ASP A 605 32.49 -12.94 28.02
C ASP A 605 31.25 -13.73 28.48
N HIS A 606 30.72 -13.49 29.68
CA HIS A 606 29.65 -14.30 30.25
C HIS A 606 28.30 -13.58 30.35
N MET A 607 28.09 -12.56 29.52
CA MET A 607 26.86 -11.75 29.49
C MET A 607 25.57 -12.58 29.45
N LYS A 608 25.53 -13.65 28.64
CA LYS A 608 24.37 -14.54 28.54
C LYS A 608 24.01 -15.22 29.87
N LYS A 609 24.99 -15.49 30.74
CA LYS A 609 24.76 -16.05 32.08
C LYS A 609 24.20 -15.01 33.05
N ILE A 610 24.71 -13.77 32.97
CA ILE A 610 24.20 -12.65 33.78
C ILE A 610 22.73 -12.39 33.43
N VAL A 611 22.43 -12.35 32.13
CA VAL A 611 21.05 -12.19 31.65
C VAL A 611 20.15 -13.37 32.05
N LYS A 612 20.68 -14.60 32.13
CA LYS A 612 19.93 -15.77 32.63
C LYS A 612 19.55 -15.64 34.12
N LYS A 613 20.40 -15.00 34.94
CA LYS A 613 20.08 -14.70 36.34
C LYS A 613 18.92 -13.69 36.40
N LEU A 614 19.00 -12.62 35.62
CA LEU A 614 18.00 -11.54 35.58
C LEU A 614 16.67 -11.97 34.95
N VAL A 615 16.72 -12.85 33.94
CA VAL A 615 15.55 -13.37 33.23
C VAL A 615 15.54 -14.89 33.38
N PRO A 616 14.93 -15.44 34.46
CA PRO A 616 14.93 -16.88 34.71
C PRO A 616 14.31 -17.71 33.59
N THR A 617 13.38 -17.15 32.82
CA THR A 617 12.74 -17.79 31.65
C THR A 617 13.62 -17.82 30.41
N TYR A 618 14.78 -17.14 30.39
CA TYR A 618 15.73 -17.20 29.28
C TYR A 618 16.35 -18.60 29.18
N ASN A 619 16.15 -19.32 28.10
CA ASN A 619 16.69 -20.67 27.94
C ASN A 619 18.03 -20.65 27.18
N LEU A 620 19.12 -20.98 27.89
CA LEU A 620 20.44 -21.16 27.30
C LEU A 620 20.62 -22.60 26.82
N ARG A 621 20.66 -22.79 25.49
CA ARG A 621 20.85 -24.12 24.92
C ARG A 621 22.30 -24.56 25.09
N LYS A 622 22.52 -25.83 25.44
CA LYS A 622 23.87 -26.41 25.61
C LYS A 622 24.74 -26.21 24.37
N ALA A 623 24.15 -26.33 23.17
CA ALA A 623 24.85 -26.12 21.90
C ALA A 623 25.39 -24.68 21.77
N ASP A 624 24.61 -23.68 22.18
CA ASP A 624 25.02 -22.28 22.12
C ASP A 624 26.16 -22.00 23.13
N ILE A 625 26.11 -22.59 24.32
CA ILE A 625 27.19 -22.49 25.32
C ILE A 625 28.51 -23.06 24.78
N ILE A 626 28.46 -24.22 24.11
CA ILE A 626 29.66 -24.86 23.53
C ILE A 626 30.22 -23.98 22.40
N ARG A 627 29.34 -23.47 21.54
CA ARG A 627 29.70 -22.54 20.46
C ARG A 627 30.39 -21.30 21.00
N ASP A 628 29.79 -20.63 21.98
CA ASP A 628 30.28 -19.37 22.53
C ASP A 628 31.66 -19.55 23.18
N LYS A 629 31.86 -20.65 23.92
CA LYS A 629 33.17 -21.01 24.48
C LYS A 629 34.24 -21.17 23.40
N LYS A 630 33.88 -21.80 22.27
CA LYS A 630 34.80 -21.98 21.14
C LYS A 630 35.21 -20.63 20.55
N ILE A 631 34.24 -19.77 20.25
CA ILE A 631 34.48 -18.41 19.70
C ILE A 631 35.39 -17.60 20.64
N GLN A 632 35.09 -17.60 21.94
CA GLN A 632 35.90 -16.88 22.94
C GLN A 632 37.34 -17.41 23.02
N SER A 633 37.51 -18.73 22.93
CA SER A 633 38.84 -19.35 22.95
C SER A 633 39.67 -19.05 21.70
N GLU A 634 39.02 -18.74 20.58
CA GLU A 634 39.67 -18.32 19.33
C GLU A 634 40.06 -16.83 19.42
N TRP A 635 39.15 -15.95 19.85
CA TRP A 635 39.44 -14.51 19.99
C TRP A 635 40.57 -14.21 20.98
N LYS A 636 40.65 -14.93 22.10
CA LYS A 636 41.73 -14.77 23.09
C LYS A 636 43.11 -15.19 22.58
N LYS A 637 43.21 -15.89 21.44
CA LYS A 637 44.50 -16.24 20.82
C LYS A 637 45.05 -15.12 19.95
N ASP A 638 44.17 -14.33 19.33
CA ASP A 638 44.55 -13.37 18.29
C ASP A 638 44.72 -11.94 18.80
N PHE A 639 44.17 -11.62 19.98
CA PHE A 639 44.34 -10.31 20.62
C PHE A 639 45.02 -10.46 21.98
N GLN A 640 46.33 -10.18 22.05
CA GLN A 640 46.94 -9.70 23.28
C GLN A 640 46.35 -8.32 23.61
N ASP A 641 46.11 -8.06 24.89
CA ASP A 641 45.60 -6.79 25.42
C ASP A 641 46.22 -5.59 24.68
N THR A 642 45.42 -4.91 23.86
CA THR A 642 45.79 -3.69 23.14
C THR A 642 45.39 -2.46 23.93
N SER A 643 45.54 -2.50 25.26
CA SER A 643 45.55 -1.30 26.10
C SER A 643 46.38 -0.23 25.39
N SER A 644 45.66 0.78 24.95
CA SER A 644 46.16 1.77 24.01
C SER A 644 47.29 2.56 24.68
N ASN A 645 48.45 2.69 24.03
CA ASN A 645 49.49 3.64 24.43
C ASN A 645 49.09 5.12 24.19
N LEU A 646 47.79 5.41 24.02
CA LEU A 646 47.30 6.78 23.94
C LEU A 646 47.38 7.45 25.32
N PRO A 647 47.76 8.73 25.41
CA PRO A 647 47.91 9.41 26.69
C PRO A 647 46.63 9.36 27.53
N ASP A 648 46.77 8.99 28.80
CA ASP A 648 45.68 8.85 29.78
C ASP A 648 44.70 10.04 29.82
N ALA A 649 45.16 11.25 29.45
CA ALA A 649 44.33 12.45 29.36
C ALA A 649 43.18 12.36 28.34
N PHE A 650 43.32 11.55 27.29
CA PHE A 650 42.29 11.35 26.27
C PHE A 650 41.28 10.26 26.67
N LEU A 651 41.74 9.22 27.34
CA LEU A 651 40.94 8.07 27.78
C LEU A 651 40.17 8.34 29.08
N ASN A 652 40.75 9.08 30.03
CA ASN A 652 40.10 9.46 31.30
C ASN A 652 39.02 10.55 31.12
N ARG A 653 38.91 11.15 29.92
CA ARG A 653 37.80 12.04 29.55
C ARG A 653 36.60 11.31 28.95
N GLY A 654 36.46 10.01 29.23
CA GLY A 654 35.21 9.25 29.08
C GLY A 654 34.09 9.70 30.02
N ILE A 655 33.97 11.00 30.31
CA ILE A 655 32.89 11.58 31.10
C ILE A 655 31.71 11.80 30.16
N ALA A 656 30.94 10.74 29.92
CA ALA A 656 29.62 10.84 29.29
C ALA A 656 28.47 10.59 30.28
N ASP A 657 28.74 9.91 31.40
CA ASP A 657 27.69 9.47 32.33
C ASP A 657 27.92 9.87 33.82
N MET A 658 28.99 10.61 34.20
CA MET A 658 29.22 10.96 35.63
C MET A 658 28.36 12.12 36.18
N ASP A 659 27.77 12.96 35.34
CA ASP A 659 27.07 14.19 35.81
C ASP A 659 25.55 14.03 35.99
N VAL A 660 25.03 12.82 36.21
CA VAL A 660 23.58 12.62 36.40
C VAL A 660 23.15 12.81 37.86
N ASN A 661 24.07 12.76 38.84
CA ASN A 661 23.74 12.82 40.27
C ASN A 661 24.18 14.09 41.04
N GLN A 662 24.86 15.06 40.42
CA GLN A 662 25.32 16.27 41.13
C GLN A 662 24.35 17.46 40.98
N GLY A 663 23.08 17.22 41.32
CA GLY A 663 22.07 18.27 41.39
C GLY A 663 21.29 18.20 42.68
N ASN A 664 21.96 18.07 43.83
CA ASN A 664 21.41 18.24 45.18
C ASN A 664 22.52 18.18 46.24
N ALA A 665 23.44 19.15 46.26
CA ALA A 665 24.39 19.30 47.35
C ALA A 665 25.00 20.71 47.43
N GLU A 666 24.19 21.77 47.39
CA GLU A 666 24.64 23.09 47.86
C GLU A 666 23.53 23.78 48.65
N SER A 667 23.47 23.48 49.95
CA SER A 667 22.94 24.41 50.94
C SER A 667 23.56 24.09 52.30
N LYS A 668 24.03 25.13 53.01
CA LYS A 668 24.80 25.16 54.29
C LYS A 668 26.31 25.02 54.03
N THR A 669 27.22 25.94 54.35
CA THR A 669 27.39 27.01 55.37
C THR A 669 28.58 27.86 54.84
N ASP A 670 28.76 29.17 55.03
CA ASP A 670 28.97 29.88 56.29
C ASP A 670 29.09 31.42 56.04
N GLN A 671 28.86 32.21 57.09
CA GLN A 671 28.84 33.68 57.14
C GLN A 671 30.22 34.34 57.37
N ASN A 672 30.26 35.68 57.17
CA ASN A 672 31.21 36.72 57.70
C ASN A 672 32.52 36.95 56.90
N GLN A 673 32.96 38.15 56.47
CA GLN A 673 32.82 39.57 56.91
C GLN A 673 33.16 40.58 55.75
N PRO A 674 33.08 41.93 55.94
CA PRO A 674 32.72 42.92 54.89
C PRO A 674 33.78 44.00 54.48
N GLY A 675 33.43 44.79 53.44
CA GLY A 675 33.99 46.13 53.05
C GLY A 675 35.03 46.06 51.92
N GLN A 676 35.09 46.88 50.86
CA GLN A 676 34.52 48.16 50.43
C GLN A 676 34.60 48.24 48.86
N PRO A 677 34.00 49.25 48.18
CA PRO A 677 33.76 49.25 46.73
C PRO A 677 34.73 50.13 45.93
N GLU A 678 34.71 49.96 44.58
CA GLU A 678 35.23 50.80 43.46
C GLU A 678 35.98 49.89 42.45
N ASN A 679 36.00 50.05 41.12
CA ASN A 679 35.37 50.95 40.16
C ASN A 679 35.52 50.30 38.76
N THR A 680 34.60 50.61 37.86
CA THR A 680 34.73 50.71 36.38
C THR A 680 35.88 50.01 35.61
N HIS A 681 35.52 49.17 34.64
CA HIS A 681 35.88 49.40 33.23
C HIS A 681 34.98 48.62 32.25
N ARG A 682 34.21 49.36 31.46
CA ARG A 682 33.56 48.98 30.19
C ARG A 682 34.27 49.78 29.10
N GLN A 683 34.78 49.12 28.06
CA GLN A 683 35.11 49.63 26.71
C GLN A 683 35.48 48.38 25.88
N VAL A 684 34.73 47.93 24.86
CA VAL A 684 34.48 48.49 23.51
C VAL A 684 35.77 48.78 22.73
N TYR A 685 36.04 48.01 21.66
CA TYR A 685 36.53 48.38 20.31
C TYR A 685 36.38 47.10 19.43
N MET A 686 35.53 47.01 18.40
CA MET A 686 35.56 47.57 17.04
C MET A 686 36.86 47.33 16.24
N ILE A 687 36.75 46.35 15.31
CA ILE A 687 37.10 46.34 13.87
C ILE A 687 38.43 46.97 13.40
N ASP A 688 39.22 46.18 12.65
CA ASP A 688 39.72 46.49 11.29
C ASP A 688 40.45 45.25 10.71
N ASP A 689 40.67 45.01 9.42
CA ASP A 689 39.97 45.26 8.15
C ASP A 689 40.89 44.66 7.07
N VAL A 690 40.52 43.61 6.31
CA VAL A 690 41.23 43.24 5.06
C VAL A 690 40.25 42.70 4.00
N LYS A 691 39.67 43.66 3.26
CA LYS A 691 39.58 43.78 1.79
C LYS A 691 39.36 42.52 0.91
N LYS A 692 38.13 42.47 0.37
CA LYS A 692 37.71 42.45 -1.06
C LYS A 692 38.59 41.71 -2.09
N ALA A 693 38.00 40.67 -2.71
CA ALA A 693 38.07 40.45 -4.17
C ALA A 693 36.95 39.50 -4.67
N GLU A 694 36.04 40.03 -5.48
CA GLU A 694 35.21 39.34 -6.47
C GLU A 694 34.82 40.38 -7.54
N PRO A 695 34.33 40.03 -8.76
CA PRO A 695 34.21 38.72 -9.39
C PRO A 695 34.68 38.71 -10.88
N LYS A 696 34.84 37.52 -11.49
CA LYS A 696 34.83 37.41 -12.96
C LYS A 696 33.87 36.31 -13.44
N ARG A 697 32.84 36.78 -14.16
CA ARG A 697 31.94 36.02 -15.03
C ARG A 697 32.72 35.25 -16.10
N ARG A 698 32.27 34.04 -16.44
CA ARG A 698 32.22 33.56 -17.83
C ARG A 698 31.09 32.55 -17.99
N ALA A 699 30.22 32.84 -18.94
CA ALA A 699 29.20 31.96 -19.49
C ALA A 699 29.57 31.62 -20.95
N GLN A 700 28.93 30.55 -21.47
CA GLN A 700 28.96 29.96 -22.82
C GLN A 700 29.99 28.83 -23.02
N ALA A 701 29.72 27.73 -23.73
CA ALA A 701 28.53 27.03 -24.25
C ALA A 701 29.06 25.79 -25.04
N VAL A 702 28.20 24.79 -25.28
CA VAL A 702 28.30 23.70 -26.29
C VAL A 702 29.29 22.55 -25.97
N GLY A 703 28.99 21.25 -26.09
CA GLY A 703 27.81 20.49 -26.51
C GLY A 703 28.20 19.04 -26.88
N LYS A 704 27.37 18.05 -26.53
CA LYS A 704 26.91 16.88 -27.30
C LYS A 704 26.19 15.90 -26.38
#